data_AF-A0A5S5BSP8-F1
#
_entry.id   AF-A0A5S5BSP8-F1
#
_cell.length_a   1.000
_cell.length_b   1.000
_cell.length_c   1.000
_cell.angle_alpha   90.00
_cell.angle_beta   90.00
_cell.angle_gamma   90.00
#
_symmetry.space_group_name_H-M   'P 1'
#
loop_
_entity.id
_entity.type
_entity.pdbx_description
1 polymer ?
#
loop_
_entity_poly.entity_id
_entity_poly.type
_entity_poly.pdbx_seq_one_letter_code
_entity_poly.pdbx_strand_id
1 'polypeptide(L)'
;MRRPRTIAAAMWGTVTLLGLYTAGPWFPPAERAQAATTKPKKPAHEASASAYVLPPSGLRVAATSLASVTLSWSPPPGAGQWTYAVYVNGKQAAATDARHMEVRGLASATSYKFAVAAISEGKQSVLGTAVWGRTDGGDLLTNGGFERDKDADGQADGWSLGSGRYALVASPVSGGRKAFRLTADKLAKGDNIGAYQRVAVTGGKAFALEGSLLPQSLSGARAVLFVDFFDADGKWAGEMSRELTKTAAQYAAVRAEGIVPAKAAYAFVTLRVSATEAGGSGVLLADDVRLRYTDAKMADNGEPNDAAEQAVPLMAGEQVSYLSKPGDEDWYRYTSLRAERVRFGLTVPAGLDYELEARSPHGERLGEGKLGGQSERVDVAVQAGESVFIRIAGAGAGDYGKQSYRLSASSLPAGEFGLIGSPSASGLQGGDVPAVDGVDVWSRGERFVGTAGAEGRTMSVLQSGGRVYVLIRGEQLLPWHTIYLGTDGDAATGYAGRAAAEVGAEFKIEYNRLYAWDSAAQAWLDKGAAYADLGETSAGFSVYLSDVGLPAAKPLLLAYESADGGRIPAAGAARMTSARMGAAAASPDAGESRLYYPKQLFGALTNPFIGWAPSSRGGDYKQPHALVTASIRWRDLEPERGRFDWAGLERKYDFAKWAAVGDRFILRFVMDVPGDDPNHLDIPDWLYRALAEAEGEAGAGIRYKTKEGAGFSPNYGSPLLIEEHARVIRALAKRYDADPRVAFIQIGSLGHYGEFHTALLEEPFPSLGVSDRYVQAYTDAFREKRIGMRKPFPLAAAHRLGLYNDMFGEADATATWLGWAASGWGGIADYVQPAQAQAAKDGSRMPEWWRYNYSGGEFSSNYAPDVYVDEERLLRAAAQIRASHASWIGATALLGMHEKSGLSTQEQAGVHYLQRLMGYRLVIEQASHASVIKRGGSLQLTTAWSNKGAAPFYYPWPVRFALADPSGRLAAGTTVTARTDIRKWMPGDRQTVEARIPVPAALKPGAYTLLAAIVDPDTGKPGVRLSIEGARDDLWHRLDTVEIR
;
A
#
# COMPACT_ATOMS: atom_id res chain seq x y z
N MET A 1 -43.09 49.03 6.24
CA MET A 1 -42.57 50.42 6.42
C MET A 1 -41.27 50.37 7.24
N ARG A 2 -40.82 51.48 7.85
CA ARG A 2 -39.56 51.67 8.63
C ARG A 2 -39.42 50.62 9.77
N ARG A 3 -38.23 50.12 10.17
CA ARG A 3 -37.01 50.74 10.80
C ARG A 3 -37.30 51.32 12.20
N PRO A 4 -36.35 51.38 13.19
CA PRO A 4 -34.88 51.64 13.03
C PRO A 4 -33.88 50.83 13.97
N ARG A 5 -32.55 50.80 13.72
CA ARG A 5 -31.36 51.40 14.48
C ARG A 5 -31.02 50.82 15.89
N THR A 6 -29.83 50.85 16.54
CA THR A 6 -28.32 51.03 16.34
C THR A 6 -27.61 50.72 17.72
N ILE A 7 -26.31 50.79 18.10
CA ILE A 7 -24.92 51.15 17.62
C ILE A 7 -23.91 50.43 18.60
N ALA A 8 -22.71 49.90 18.27
CA ALA A 8 -21.33 50.49 18.12
C ALA A 8 -20.76 51.33 19.32
N ALA A 9 -19.45 51.59 19.55
CA ALA A 9 -18.17 50.84 19.36
C ALA A 9 -16.94 51.61 19.98
N ALA A 10 -15.89 50.87 20.42
CA ALA A 10 -14.42 51.18 20.47
C ALA A 10 -13.78 52.38 21.24
N MET A 11 -12.58 52.15 21.83
CA MET A 11 -11.27 52.87 21.67
C MET A 11 -10.38 53.18 22.92
N TRP A 12 -9.08 52.78 22.84
CA TRP A 12 -7.81 53.42 23.36
C TRP A 12 -7.63 53.65 24.90
N GLY A 13 -6.42 53.74 25.50
CA GLY A 13 -5.03 53.49 25.05
C GLY A 13 -3.91 53.85 26.10
N THR A 14 -2.71 53.27 25.98
CA THR A 14 -1.37 53.65 26.55
C THR A 14 -1.02 53.62 28.07
N VAL A 15 -0.32 52.55 28.50
CA VAL A 15 1.06 52.47 29.10
C VAL A 15 1.50 53.37 30.29
N THR A 16 1.85 52.76 31.46
CA THR A 16 3.21 52.70 32.11
C THR A 16 3.18 51.88 33.43
N LEU A 17 4.36 51.42 33.91
CA LEU A 17 4.68 50.60 35.11
C LEU A 17 4.38 51.33 36.47
N LEU A 18 4.46 50.76 37.69
CA LEU A 18 5.29 49.66 38.22
C LEU A 18 4.75 49.03 39.55
N GLY A 19 4.85 47.69 39.69
CA GLY A 19 4.92 46.96 40.98
C GLY A 19 3.60 46.79 41.78
N LEU A 20 3.54 45.93 42.82
CA LEU A 20 4.43 44.84 43.25
C LEU A 20 3.71 43.97 44.30
N TYR A 21 3.65 42.64 44.15
CA TYR A 21 3.94 41.60 45.17
C TYR A 21 3.58 40.18 44.67
N THR A 22 4.17 39.16 45.28
CA THR A 22 4.20 37.75 44.80
C THR A 22 3.99 36.75 45.94
N ALA A 23 3.56 35.53 45.59
CA ALA A 23 4.09 34.27 46.18
C ALA A 23 3.58 33.04 45.41
N GLY A 24 4.45 32.04 45.26
CA GLY A 24 4.12 30.68 44.82
C GLY A 24 5.32 29.74 45.06
N PRO A 25 5.12 28.42 45.28
CA PRO A 25 6.21 27.45 45.40
C PRO A 25 6.75 27.11 43.98
N TRP A 26 8.05 27.23 43.69
CA TRP A 26 9.25 26.57 44.23
C TRP A 26 9.58 25.21 43.57
N PHE A 27 10.65 25.22 42.77
CA PHE A 27 11.58 24.11 42.55
C PHE A 27 13.01 24.65 42.81
N PRO A 28 13.94 23.84 43.34
CA PRO A 28 15.27 24.30 43.75
C PRO A 28 16.26 24.52 42.59
N PRO A 29 17.36 25.29 42.79
CA PRO A 29 18.18 25.83 41.70
C PRO A 29 19.50 25.08 41.44
N ALA A 30 20.15 25.41 40.32
CA ALA A 30 21.58 25.17 40.08
C ALA A 30 22.39 26.46 40.33
N GLU A 31 23.58 26.34 40.93
CA GLU A 31 24.44 27.48 41.29
C GLU A 31 25.37 27.97 40.16
N ARG A 32 25.97 29.16 40.37
CA ARG A 32 26.94 29.80 39.48
C ARG A 32 28.31 29.99 40.14
N ALA A 33 29.37 29.60 39.44
CA ALA A 33 30.71 30.20 39.56
C ALA A 33 31.29 30.28 38.13
N GLN A 34 31.38 31.48 37.54
CA GLN A 34 32.57 32.36 37.49
C GLN A 34 33.68 31.86 36.55
N ALA A 35 34.37 32.81 35.92
CA ALA A 35 35.16 32.57 34.70
C ALA A 35 36.64 32.89 34.86
N ALA A 36 37.50 32.10 34.22
CA ALA A 36 38.89 32.45 33.95
C ALA A 36 39.36 31.88 32.59
N THR A 37 40.07 32.72 31.86
CA THR A 37 40.58 32.54 30.49
C THR A 37 41.54 31.35 30.30
N THR A 38 41.24 30.45 29.35
CA THR A 38 42.24 29.88 28.41
C THR A 38 41.56 29.53 27.07
N LYS A 39 42.33 29.40 25.98
CA LYS A 39 41.90 28.72 24.75
C LYS A 39 42.55 27.33 24.68
N PRO A 40 41.84 26.24 25.00
CA PRO A 40 42.29 24.89 24.63
C PRO A 40 42.02 24.60 23.15
N LYS A 41 42.64 23.54 22.62
CA LYS A 41 42.35 23.00 21.27
C LYS A 41 40.93 22.43 21.21
N LYS A 42 40.41 22.24 19.98
CA LYS A 42 39.25 21.39 19.67
C LYS A 42 39.35 20.07 20.48
N PRO A 43 38.37 19.75 21.36
CA PRO A 43 38.03 18.37 21.63
C PRO A 43 37.43 17.77 20.34
N ALA A 44 37.57 16.47 20.14
CA ALA A 44 36.66 15.76 19.25
C ALA A 44 35.31 15.66 19.97
N HIS A 45 34.21 16.01 19.29
CA HIS A 45 32.89 15.59 19.74
C HIS A 45 32.72 14.12 19.34
N GLU A 46 33.09 13.21 20.23
CA GLU A 46 32.52 11.87 20.20
C GLU A 46 31.02 12.00 20.47
N ALA A 47 30.21 11.54 19.52
CA ALA A 47 28.78 11.44 19.74
C ALA A 47 28.51 10.24 20.63
N SER A 48 27.85 10.45 21.79
CA SER A 48 27.35 9.34 22.60
C SER A 48 26.17 8.68 21.88
N ALA A 49 26.48 7.70 21.04
CA ALA A 49 25.49 6.94 20.28
C ALA A 49 24.50 6.20 21.19
N SER A 50 23.31 5.90 20.67
CA SER A 50 22.24 5.22 21.40
C SER A 50 22.68 3.88 21.98
N ALA A 51 22.28 3.58 23.22
CA ALA A 51 22.77 2.43 23.98
C ALA A 51 22.22 1.04 23.55
N TYR A 52 21.67 0.90 22.33
CA TYR A 52 21.00 -0.30 21.84
C TYR A 52 21.72 -0.94 20.65
N VAL A 53 21.86 -2.27 20.66
CA VAL A 53 22.37 -3.06 19.53
C VAL A 53 21.19 -3.59 18.73
N LEU A 54 21.16 -3.30 17.43
CA LEU A 54 20.14 -3.82 16.51
C LEU A 54 20.37 -5.31 16.19
N PRO A 55 19.31 -6.09 15.93
CA PRO A 55 19.44 -7.49 15.52
C PRO A 55 20.05 -7.65 14.12
N PRO A 56 20.66 -8.81 13.82
CA PRO A 56 21.08 -9.16 12.46
C PRO A 56 19.85 -9.42 11.57
N SER A 57 19.98 -9.10 10.28
CA SER A 57 18.91 -9.23 9.27
C SER A 57 19.19 -10.36 8.28
N GLY A 58 18.21 -10.77 7.47
CA GLY A 58 18.41 -11.74 6.39
C GLY A 58 18.85 -13.14 6.82
N LEU A 59 18.51 -13.54 8.06
CA LEU A 59 18.75 -14.89 8.58
C LEU A 59 18.03 -15.93 7.72
N ARG A 60 18.75 -16.97 7.30
CA ARG A 60 18.22 -18.10 6.50
C ARG A 60 19.00 -19.38 6.76
N VAL A 61 18.37 -20.52 6.49
CA VAL A 61 19.08 -21.79 6.29
C VAL A 61 19.83 -21.73 4.96
N ALA A 62 21.08 -22.17 4.97
CA ALA A 62 21.99 -22.18 3.81
C ALA A 62 22.34 -23.61 3.34
N ALA A 63 22.32 -24.59 4.25
CA ALA A 63 22.47 -26.02 3.95
C ALA A 63 21.91 -26.87 5.10
N THR A 64 21.65 -28.15 4.83
CA THR A 64 21.22 -29.16 5.80
C THR A 64 22.05 -30.44 5.64
N SER A 65 22.01 -31.31 6.65
CA SER A 65 22.54 -32.67 6.59
C SER A 65 21.74 -33.60 7.50
N LEU A 66 22.11 -34.88 7.56
CA LEU A 66 21.54 -35.86 8.51
C LEU A 66 21.64 -35.42 9.98
N ALA A 67 22.58 -34.54 10.35
CA ALA A 67 22.83 -34.16 11.75
C ALA A 67 23.21 -32.69 11.96
N SER A 68 23.01 -31.83 10.96
CA SER A 68 23.32 -30.40 11.06
C SER A 68 22.43 -29.50 10.18
N VAL A 69 22.39 -28.23 10.54
CA VAL A 69 21.77 -27.14 9.78
C VAL A 69 22.73 -25.96 9.74
N THR A 70 23.10 -25.53 8.54
CA THR A 70 23.91 -24.32 8.32
C THR A 70 23.01 -23.11 8.15
N LEU A 71 23.32 -22.04 8.87
CA LEU A 71 22.62 -20.76 8.89
C LEU A 71 23.52 -19.65 8.31
N SER A 72 22.93 -18.61 7.73
CA SER A 72 23.66 -17.39 7.32
C SER A 72 22.78 -16.14 7.47
N TRP A 73 23.40 -14.98 7.70
CA TRP A 73 22.72 -13.71 7.98
C TRP A 73 23.59 -12.50 7.58
N SER A 74 23.02 -11.30 7.69
CA SER A 74 23.68 -10.00 7.51
C SER A 74 23.97 -9.34 8.86
N PRO A 75 25.05 -8.55 8.99
CA PRO A 75 25.33 -7.79 10.21
C PRO A 75 24.28 -6.68 10.43
N PRO A 76 24.13 -6.18 11.67
CA PRO A 76 23.41 -4.93 11.92
C PRO A 76 24.08 -3.74 11.20
N PRO A 77 23.33 -2.68 10.84
CA PRO A 77 23.91 -1.47 10.25
C PRO A 77 24.77 -0.73 11.28
N GLY A 78 26.02 -0.44 10.90
CA GLY A 78 26.98 0.30 11.74
C GLY A 78 28.42 -0.21 11.59
N ALA A 79 29.39 0.65 11.89
CA ALA A 79 30.80 0.30 11.89
C ALA A 79 31.23 -0.19 13.28
N GLY A 80 31.20 -1.50 13.51
CA GLY A 80 31.62 -2.14 14.76
C GLY A 80 32.07 -3.59 14.54
N GLN A 81 32.79 -4.14 15.52
CA GLN A 81 33.05 -5.59 15.55
C GLN A 81 31.83 -6.30 16.13
N TRP A 82 31.24 -7.19 15.32
CA TRP A 82 30.05 -7.94 15.68
C TRP A 82 30.41 -9.38 16.02
N THR A 83 29.98 -9.83 17.19
CA THR A 83 29.80 -11.26 17.48
C THR A 83 28.31 -11.59 17.49
N TYR A 84 27.97 -12.87 17.47
CA TYR A 84 26.60 -13.35 17.33
C TYR A 84 26.33 -14.51 18.27
N ALA A 85 25.15 -14.52 18.90
CA ALA A 85 24.64 -15.65 19.66
C ALA A 85 23.57 -16.37 18.84
N VAL A 86 23.77 -17.67 18.59
CA VAL A 86 22.87 -18.52 17.78
C VAL A 86 22.02 -19.37 18.71
N TYR A 87 20.71 -19.31 18.53
CA TYR A 87 19.70 -19.96 19.36
C TYR A 87 19.00 -21.08 18.59
N VAL A 88 18.68 -22.16 19.30
CA VAL A 88 17.95 -23.35 18.82
C VAL A 88 16.79 -23.61 19.77
N ASN A 89 15.57 -23.64 19.25
CA ASN A 89 14.32 -23.77 20.02
C ASN A 89 14.27 -22.82 21.25
N GLY A 90 14.77 -21.59 21.08
CA GLY A 90 14.80 -20.55 22.11
C GLY A 90 15.97 -20.61 23.10
N LYS A 91 16.83 -21.64 23.06
CA LYS A 91 18.04 -21.74 23.90
C LYS A 91 19.30 -21.41 23.10
N GLN A 92 20.23 -20.65 23.67
CA GLN A 92 21.52 -20.40 23.00
C GLN A 92 22.30 -21.71 22.86
N ALA A 93 22.73 -22.03 21.64
CA ALA A 93 23.43 -23.26 21.30
C ALA A 93 24.88 -23.03 20.84
N ALA A 94 25.16 -21.86 20.26
CA ALA A 94 26.51 -21.47 19.81
C ALA A 94 26.71 -19.95 19.88
N ALA A 95 27.96 -19.52 19.71
CA ALA A 95 28.33 -18.13 19.44
C ALA A 95 29.44 -18.09 18.37
N THR A 96 29.53 -17.00 17.61
CA THR A 96 30.53 -16.82 16.55
C THR A 96 30.71 -15.35 16.17
N ASP A 97 31.85 -14.99 15.59
CA ASP A 97 32.12 -13.73 14.87
C ASP A 97 31.76 -13.81 13.37
N ALA A 98 31.60 -15.02 12.83
CA ALA A 98 31.19 -15.24 11.45
C ALA A 98 29.72 -14.88 11.21
N ARG A 99 29.40 -14.52 9.96
CA ARG A 99 28.03 -14.22 9.49
C ARG A 99 27.25 -15.49 9.07
N HIS A 100 27.74 -16.65 9.49
CA HIS A 100 27.16 -17.97 9.23
C HIS A 100 27.60 -18.94 10.34
N MET A 101 26.84 -20.01 10.56
CA MET A 101 27.13 -21.04 11.57
C MET A 101 26.49 -22.36 11.16
N GLU A 102 27.23 -23.46 11.26
CA GLU A 102 26.67 -24.81 11.17
C GLU A 102 26.36 -25.36 12.56
N VAL A 103 25.07 -25.47 12.89
CA VAL A 103 24.62 -26.10 14.12
C VAL A 103 24.62 -27.62 13.91
N ARG A 104 25.54 -28.31 14.59
CA ARG A 104 25.77 -29.77 14.49
C ARG A 104 25.22 -30.53 15.71
N GLY A 105 25.10 -31.85 15.60
CA GLY A 105 24.60 -32.72 16.68
C GLY A 105 23.08 -32.75 16.80
N LEU A 106 22.38 -32.37 15.72
CA LEU A 106 20.93 -32.42 15.61
C LEU A 106 20.50 -33.86 15.27
N ALA A 107 19.30 -34.28 15.69
CA ALA A 107 18.74 -35.56 15.27
C ALA A 107 18.33 -35.49 13.78
N SER A 108 18.37 -36.60 13.05
CA SER A 108 17.93 -36.68 11.65
C SER A 108 16.42 -36.53 11.51
N ALA A 109 15.94 -36.12 10.33
CA ALA A 109 14.52 -35.85 10.05
C ALA A 109 13.78 -35.07 11.17
N THR A 110 14.45 -34.08 11.77
CA THR A 110 13.95 -33.34 12.95
C THR A 110 14.02 -31.84 12.72
N SER A 111 12.94 -31.13 13.06
CA SER A 111 12.80 -29.68 12.83
C SER A 111 13.24 -28.87 14.05
N TYR A 112 13.94 -27.77 13.79
CA TYR A 112 14.48 -26.86 14.80
C TYR A 112 14.23 -25.41 14.40
N LYS A 113 13.87 -24.57 15.37
CA LYS A 113 13.68 -23.12 15.22
C LYS A 113 14.97 -22.40 15.58
N PHE A 114 15.55 -21.68 14.62
CA PHE A 114 16.81 -20.96 14.76
C PHE A 114 16.57 -19.45 14.84
N ALA A 115 17.30 -18.77 15.72
CA ALA A 115 17.33 -17.31 15.80
C ALA A 115 18.76 -16.83 16.08
N VAL A 116 19.08 -15.58 15.76
CA VAL A 116 20.40 -15.01 16.00
C VAL A 116 20.26 -13.60 16.61
N ALA A 117 21.03 -13.32 17.65
CA ALA A 117 21.25 -11.97 18.17
C ALA A 117 22.67 -11.50 17.85
N ALA A 118 22.87 -10.20 17.68
CA ALA A 118 24.17 -9.58 17.55
C ALA A 118 24.65 -9.06 18.91
N ILE A 119 25.97 -9.07 19.11
CA ILE A 119 26.66 -8.64 20.32
C ILE A 119 27.80 -7.71 19.91
N SER A 120 27.88 -6.54 20.54
CA SER A 120 29.02 -5.62 20.48
C SER A 120 29.19 -4.90 21.81
N GLU A 121 30.43 -4.62 22.22
CA GLU A 121 30.76 -3.92 23.48
C GLU A 121 30.08 -4.51 24.73
N GLY A 122 29.87 -5.83 24.76
CA GLY A 122 29.20 -6.54 25.85
C GLY A 122 27.67 -6.39 25.89
N LYS A 123 27.06 -5.67 24.94
CA LYS A 123 25.61 -5.51 24.80
C LYS A 123 25.08 -6.44 23.71
N GLN A 124 23.97 -7.13 23.98
CA GLN A 124 23.30 -8.02 23.04
C GLN A 124 22.01 -7.38 22.51
N SER A 125 21.68 -7.62 21.24
CA SER A 125 20.38 -7.27 20.65
C SER A 125 19.23 -8.14 21.16
N VAL A 126 18.00 -7.73 20.84
CA VAL A 126 16.88 -8.69 20.76
C VAL A 126 17.19 -9.79 19.73
N LEU A 127 16.49 -10.92 19.79
CA LEU A 127 16.59 -11.95 18.75
C LEU A 127 16.08 -11.39 17.40
N GLY A 128 16.86 -11.58 16.33
CA GLY A 128 16.38 -11.35 14.96
C GLY A 128 15.32 -12.39 14.55
N THR A 129 14.61 -12.10 13.46
CA THR A 129 13.50 -12.94 12.95
C THR A 129 13.92 -14.40 12.81
N ALA A 130 13.22 -15.28 13.52
CA ALA A 130 13.56 -16.69 13.61
C ALA A 130 13.13 -17.47 12.36
N VAL A 131 13.99 -18.40 11.92
CA VAL A 131 13.75 -19.32 10.79
C VAL A 131 13.63 -20.76 11.27
N TRP A 132 12.97 -21.63 10.50
CA TRP A 132 12.97 -23.07 10.75
C TRP A 132 13.96 -23.76 9.82
N GLY A 133 14.62 -24.81 10.32
CA GLY A 133 15.46 -25.71 9.54
C GLY A 133 15.30 -27.14 10.02
N ARG A 134 15.47 -28.11 9.12
CA ARG A 134 15.20 -29.53 9.36
C ARG A 134 16.34 -30.35 8.76
N THR A 135 16.74 -31.40 9.46
CA THR A 135 17.79 -32.34 9.03
C THR A 135 17.27 -33.37 8.02
N ASP A 136 18.19 -33.93 7.23
CA ASP A 136 17.87 -34.81 6.10
C ASP A 136 17.48 -36.25 6.51
N GLY A 137 17.00 -37.03 5.53
CA GLY A 137 16.73 -38.47 5.63
C GLY A 137 17.80 -39.35 4.94
N GLY A 138 17.80 -40.65 5.28
CA GLY A 138 18.78 -41.63 4.80
C GLY A 138 18.62 -42.07 3.33
N ASP A 139 19.67 -42.68 2.80
CA ASP A 139 19.73 -43.20 1.42
C ASP A 139 19.00 -44.54 1.26
N LEU A 140 18.42 -44.75 0.09
CA LEU A 140 17.77 -45.99 -0.33
C LEU A 140 18.68 -46.82 -1.25
N LEU A 141 19.70 -46.21 -1.87
CA LEU A 141 20.70 -46.93 -2.65
C LEU A 141 21.83 -47.48 -1.77
N THR A 142 22.29 -48.67 -2.14
CA THR A 142 23.50 -49.29 -1.60
C THR A 142 24.65 -49.17 -2.60
N ASN A 143 25.85 -48.84 -2.11
CA ASN A 143 27.07 -48.70 -2.93
C ASN A 143 26.97 -47.70 -4.10
N GLY A 144 26.14 -46.65 -3.98
CA GLY A 144 25.97 -45.66 -5.05
C GLY A 144 27.18 -44.74 -5.31
N GLY A 145 28.09 -44.64 -4.34
CA GLY A 145 29.45 -44.10 -4.51
C GLY A 145 30.52 -45.16 -4.79
N PHE A 146 30.12 -46.36 -5.23
CA PHE A 146 30.94 -47.40 -5.85
C PHE A 146 32.24 -47.87 -5.14
N GLU A 147 32.40 -47.56 -3.86
CA GLU A 147 33.57 -47.90 -3.04
C GLU A 147 33.79 -49.39 -2.78
N ARG A 148 32.80 -50.25 -3.07
CA ARG A 148 32.86 -51.70 -2.83
C ARG A 148 32.79 -52.51 -4.12
N ASP A 149 33.75 -53.42 -4.27
CA ASP A 149 33.74 -54.50 -5.25
C ASP A 149 32.83 -55.65 -4.76
N LYS A 150 32.13 -56.28 -5.71
CA LYS A 150 31.28 -57.46 -5.49
C LYS A 150 32.09 -58.76 -5.42
N ASP A 151 33.15 -58.81 -6.21
CA ASP A 151 33.97 -59.97 -6.54
C ASP A 151 35.39 -59.52 -6.94
N ALA A 152 36.28 -60.48 -7.15
CA ALA A 152 37.68 -60.22 -7.51
C ALA A 152 37.86 -59.57 -8.90
N ASP A 153 36.81 -59.59 -9.75
CA ASP A 153 36.81 -59.01 -11.09
C ASP A 153 36.47 -57.50 -11.09
N GLY A 154 36.22 -56.91 -9.91
CA GLY A 154 36.05 -55.46 -9.75
C GLY A 154 34.69 -54.93 -10.22
N GLN A 155 33.65 -55.75 -10.14
CA GLN A 155 32.26 -55.34 -10.41
C GLN A 155 31.68 -54.56 -9.22
N ALA A 156 30.72 -53.67 -9.47
CA ALA A 156 30.06 -52.90 -8.41
C ALA A 156 29.15 -53.78 -7.52
N ASP A 157 29.47 -53.85 -6.21
CA ASP A 157 28.58 -54.48 -5.22
C ASP A 157 27.19 -53.81 -5.22
N GLY A 158 26.12 -54.59 -5.05
CA GLY A 158 24.74 -54.13 -5.07
C GLY A 158 24.13 -53.75 -6.43
N TRP A 159 24.91 -53.71 -7.52
CA TRP A 159 24.40 -53.32 -8.86
C TRP A 159 24.26 -54.52 -9.81
N SER A 160 23.18 -54.52 -10.58
CA SER A 160 22.90 -55.49 -11.65
C SER A 160 23.36 -54.92 -12.98
N LEU A 161 24.15 -55.70 -13.73
CA LEU A 161 24.78 -55.26 -14.98
C LEU A 161 24.04 -55.86 -16.20
N GLY A 162 23.81 -55.05 -17.24
CA GLY A 162 23.29 -55.50 -18.53
C GLY A 162 24.36 -56.13 -19.43
N SER A 163 24.11 -56.17 -20.74
CA SER A 163 25.01 -56.75 -21.75
C SER A 163 26.21 -55.88 -22.17
N GLY A 164 26.47 -54.77 -21.45
CA GLY A 164 27.55 -53.84 -21.74
C GLY A 164 28.93 -54.27 -21.22
N ARG A 165 29.91 -53.36 -21.35
CA ARG A 165 31.21 -53.45 -20.67
C ARG A 165 31.24 -52.49 -19.49
N TYR A 166 31.62 -52.98 -18.32
CA TYR A 166 31.62 -52.21 -17.07
C TYR A 166 32.91 -52.45 -16.28
N ALA A 167 33.32 -51.48 -15.46
CA ALA A 167 34.44 -51.60 -14.53
C ALA A 167 34.33 -50.56 -13.41
N LEU A 168 34.93 -50.83 -12.25
CA LEU A 168 35.27 -49.79 -11.28
C LEU A 168 36.63 -49.18 -11.62
N VAL A 169 36.73 -47.85 -11.63
CA VAL A 169 37.95 -47.10 -11.98
C VAL A 169 38.39 -46.17 -10.85
N ALA A 170 39.70 -46.11 -10.58
CA ALA A 170 40.26 -45.27 -9.52
C ALA A 170 40.54 -43.81 -9.95
N SER A 171 40.36 -43.47 -11.23
CA SER A 171 40.45 -42.10 -11.74
C SER A 171 39.80 -41.99 -13.13
N PRO A 172 39.13 -40.86 -13.45
CA PRO A 172 38.73 -39.80 -12.52
C PRO A 172 37.57 -40.27 -11.62
N VAL A 173 37.51 -39.75 -10.40
CA VAL A 173 36.40 -39.95 -9.44
C VAL A 173 35.86 -38.59 -9.00
N SER A 174 34.62 -38.52 -8.51
CA SER A 174 34.02 -37.29 -7.96
C SER A 174 34.10 -37.24 -6.43
N GLY A 175 34.02 -38.41 -5.79
CA GLY A 175 34.28 -38.65 -4.37
C GLY A 175 35.04 -39.96 -4.17
N GLY A 176 35.29 -40.32 -2.90
CA GLY A 176 35.87 -41.63 -2.54
C GLY A 176 37.23 -41.93 -3.18
N ARG A 177 37.34 -43.15 -3.71
CA ARG A 177 38.53 -43.77 -4.34
C ARG A 177 38.17 -44.50 -5.65
N LYS A 178 36.89 -44.80 -5.89
CA LYS A 178 36.39 -45.52 -7.08
C LYS A 178 35.15 -44.88 -7.66
N ALA A 179 35.02 -44.90 -8.98
CA ALA A 179 33.81 -44.56 -9.72
C ALA A 179 33.41 -45.70 -10.67
N PHE A 180 32.14 -45.78 -11.03
CA PHE A 180 31.62 -46.77 -11.98
C PHE A 180 31.82 -46.30 -13.42
N ARG A 181 32.31 -47.17 -14.29
CA ARG A 181 32.47 -46.93 -15.72
C ARG A 181 31.63 -47.89 -16.54
N LEU A 182 30.88 -47.35 -17.50
CA LEU A 182 30.07 -48.06 -18.49
C LEU A 182 30.58 -47.71 -19.89
N THR A 183 30.67 -48.71 -20.78
CA THR A 183 31.07 -48.54 -22.19
C THR A 183 30.10 -49.25 -23.14
N ALA A 184 29.40 -48.46 -23.96
CA ALA A 184 28.52 -48.88 -25.04
C ALA A 184 29.23 -48.80 -26.39
N ASP A 185 28.97 -49.75 -27.29
CA ASP A 185 29.47 -49.71 -28.66
C ASP A 185 28.46 -50.31 -29.65
N LYS A 186 28.18 -49.62 -30.77
CA LYS A 186 27.39 -50.09 -31.92
C LYS A 186 25.95 -50.54 -31.61
N LEU A 187 25.29 -49.86 -30.68
CA LEU A 187 23.87 -50.05 -30.36
C LEU A 187 22.97 -49.75 -31.58
N ALA A 188 21.84 -50.44 -31.73
CA ALA A 188 20.83 -50.07 -32.73
C ALA A 188 20.05 -48.83 -32.25
N LYS A 189 19.39 -48.11 -33.17
CA LYS A 189 18.63 -46.90 -32.82
C LYS A 189 17.48 -47.24 -31.85
N GLY A 190 17.50 -46.64 -30.66
CA GLY A 190 16.54 -46.92 -29.59
C GLY A 190 17.04 -47.91 -28.53
N ASP A 191 18.08 -48.70 -28.82
CA ASP A 191 18.68 -49.59 -27.82
C ASP A 191 19.36 -48.81 -26.70
N ASN A 192 19.50 -49.46 -25.54
CA ASN A 192 20.30 -48.95 -24.43
C ASN A 192 21.01 -50.09 -23.71
N ILE A 193 22.16 -49.78 -23.10
CA ILE A 193 22.79 -50.65 -22.10
C ILE A 193 22.96 -49.88 -20.80
N GLY A 194 22.76 -50.57 -19.68
CA GLY A 194 22.79 -49.95 -18.36
C GLY A 194 23.21 -50.88 -17.24
N ALA A 195 23.36 -50.30 -16.05
CA ALA A 195 23.44 -50.99 -14.78
C ALA A 195 22.38 -50.41 -13.84
N TYR A 196 21.73 -51.25 -13.05
CA TYR A 196 20.60 -50.85 -12.21
C TYR A 196 20.64 -51.43 -10.79
N GLN A 197 19.92 -50.80 -9.88
CA GLN A 197 19.60 -51.33 -8.56
C GLN A 197 18.09 -51.29 -8.34
N ARG A 198 17.51 -52.44 -7.96
CA ARG A 198 16.10 -52.52 -7.54
C ARG A 198 15.99 -52.18 -6.07
N VAL A 199 15.18 -51.19 -5.72
CA VAL A 199 14.98 -50.73 -4.34
C VAL A 199 13.50 -50.71 -3.98
N ALA A 200 13.15 -51.04 -2.74
CA ALA A 200 11.78 -50.92 -2.25
C ALA A 200 11.45 -49.44 -2.01
N VAL A 201 10.25 -49.00 -2.42
CA VAL A 201 9.79 -47.62 -2.26
C VAL A 201 8.38 -47.55 -1.66
N THR A 202 8.06 -46.42 -1.02
CA THR A 202 6.73 -46.15 -0.49
C THR A 202 6.00 -45.16 -1.40
N GLY A 203 4.94 -45.60 -2.08
CA GLY A 203 4.05 -44.72 -2.84
C GLY A 203 3.57 -43.51 -2.03
N GLY A 204 3.51 -42.35 -2.67
CA GLY A 204 3.10 -41.08 -2.06
C GLY A 204 4.18 -40.36 -1.24
N LYS A 205 5.36 -40.95 -1.03
CA LYS A 205 6.51 -40.21 -0.49
C LYS A 205 7.24 -39.46 -1.60
N ALA A 206 7.80 -38.30 -1.27
CA ALA A 206 8.68 -37.59 -2.17
C ALA A 206 10.12 -38.09 -2.09
N PHE A 207 10.86 -37.93 -3.18
CA PHE A 207 12.24 -38.38 -3.30
C PHE A 207 13.12 -37.39 -4.08
N ALA A 208 14.43 -37.52 -3.90
CA ALA A 208 15.46 -36.98 -4.76
C ALA A 208 16.28 -38.13 -5.35
N LEU A 209 16.55 -38.08 -6.65
CA LEU A 209 17.47 -38.92 -7.38
C LEU A 209 18.66 -38.06 -7.80
N GLU A 210 19.87 -38.45 -7.41
CA GLU A 210 21.09 -37.67 -7.61
C GLU A 210 22.23 -38.53 -8.15
N GLY A 211 23.24 -37.90 -8.76
CA GLY A 211 24.53 -38.52 -9.05
C GLY A 211 25.51 -37.60 -9.76
N SER A 212 26.80 -37.92 -9.69
CA SER A 212 27.88 -37.28 -10.45
C SER A 212 28.11 -38.07 -11.74
N LEU A 213 27.88 -37.47 -12.91
CA LEU A 213 28.05 -38.13 -14.21
C LEU A 213 29.14 -37.46 -15.06
N LEU A 214 29.93 -38.28 -15.75
CA LEU A 214 30.98 -37.85 -16.67
C LEU A 214 30.90 -38.64 -17.99
N PRO A 215 30.17 -38.14 -19.00
CA PRO A 215 30.18 -38.70 -20.35
C PRO A 215 31.52 -38.33 -21.02
N GLN A 216 32.42 -39.31 -21.16
CA GLN A 216 33.73 -39.13 -21.79
C GLN A 216 33.63 -39.20 -23.32
N SER A 217 32.71 -40.01 -23.85
CA SER A 217 32.37 -40.05 -25.27
C SER A 217 30.89 -40.33 -25.47
N LEU A 218 30.29 -39.69 -26.47
CA LEU A 218 28.92 -39.91 -26.93
C LEU A 218 28.93 -39.70 -28.45
N SER A 219 28.43 -40.67 -29.21
CA SER A 219 28.32 -40.64 -30.67
C SER A 219 27.05 -41.36 -31.08
N GLY A 220 26.07 -40.65 -31.65
CA GLY A 220 24.72 -41.21 -31.91
C GLY A 220 24.02 -41.73 -30.65
N ALA A 221 24.35 -41.20 -29.47
CA ALA A 221 23.92 -41.70 -28.17
C ALA A 221 23.89 -40.61 -27.09
N ARG A 222 23.16 -40.90 -26.00
CA ARG A 222 23.01 -40.06 -24.79
C ARG A 222 23.28 -40.87 -23.52
N ALA A 223 23.86 -40.24 -22.50
CA ALA A 223 23.97 -40.80 -21.16
C ALA A 223 22.73 -40.43 -20.32
N VAL A 224 22.26 -41.33 -19.45
CA VAL A 224 21.02 -41.14 -18.67
C VAL A 224 21.16 -41.71 -17.26
N LEU A 225 20.76 -40.93 -16.25
CA LEU A 225 20.35 -41.43 -14.93
C LEU A 225 18.83 -41.50 -14.91
N PHE A 226 18.30 -42.63 -14.47
CA PHE A 226 16.90 -43.02 -14.68
C PHE A 226 16.31 -43.68 -13.43
N VAL A 227 15.01 -43.54 -13.20
CA VAL A 227 14.26 -44.36 -12.24
C VAL A 227 12.90 -44.74 -12.79
N ASP A 228 12.64 -46.04 -12.89
CA ASP A 228 11.32 -46.60 -13.16
C ASP A 228 10.62 -46.98 -11.85
N PHE A 229 9.30 -46.80 -11.79
CA PHE A 229 8.46 -47.20 -10.67
C PHE A 229 7.48 -48.32 -11.06
N PHE A 230 7.31 -49.29 -10.16
CA PHE A 230 6.43 -50.44 -10.37
C PHE A 230 5.59 -50.71 -9.12
N ASP A 231 4.33 -51.14 -9.32
CA ASP A 231 3.47 -51.62 -8.24
C ASP A 231 3.86 -53.03 -7.76
N ALA A 232 3.17 -53.54 -6.73
CA ALA A 232 3.48 -54.82 -6.11
C ALA A 232 3.31 -56.02 -7.07
N ASP A 233 2.43 -55.91 -8.06
CA ASP A 233 2.17 -56.93 -9.08
C ASP A 233 3.16 -56.84 -10.26
N GLY A 234 4.07 -55.87 -10.24
CA GLY A 234 5.10 -55.67 -11.24
C GLY A 234 4.64 -54.91 -12.48
N LYS A 235 3.52 -54.18 -12.40
CA LYS A 235 3.07 -53.29 -13.47
C LYS A 235 3.72 -51.91 -13.33
N TRP A 236 4.13 -51.33 -14.46
CA TRP A 236 4.74 -50.00 -14.51
C TRP A 236 3.77 -48.91 -14.01
N ALA A 237 4.29 -48.00 -13.20
CA ALA A 237 3.54 -46.98 -12.47
C ALA A 237 4.06 -45.55 -12.69
N GLY A 238 5.16 -45.36 -13.41
CA GLY A 238 5.76 -44.06 -13.76
C GLY A 238 7.28 -44.14 -13.94
N GLU A 239 7.90 -43.10 -14.50
CA GLU A 239 9.35 -42.98 -14.65
C GLU A 239 9.83 -41.54 -14.42
N MET A 240 11.14 -41.35 -14.22
CA MET A 240 11.80 -40.05 -14.14
C MET A 240 13.25 -40.16 -14.65
N SER A 241 13.76 -39.14 -15.34
CA SER A 241 15.09 -39.15 -15.96
C SER A 241 15.85 -37.83 -15.84
N ARG A 242 17.19 -37.89 -15.93
CA ARG A 242 18.05 -36.78 -16.37
C ARG A 242 19.08 -37.30 -17.36
N GLU A 243 19.25 -36.55 -18.45
CA GLU A 243 20.04 -36.97 -19.61
C GLU A 243 21.18 -36.00 -19.91
N LEU A 244 22.31 -36.53 -20.38
CA LEU A 244 23.45 -35.77 -20.86
C LEU A 244 23.74 -36.17 -22.32
N THR A 245 23.59 -35.22 -23.23
CA THR A 245 23.74 -35.38 -24.69
C THR A 245 25.09 -34.87 -25.22
N LYS A 246 25.94 -34.32 -24.35
CA LYS A 246 27.27 -33.79 -24.66
C LYS A 246 28.31 -34.42 -23.75
N THR A 247 29.54 -34.50 -24.22
CA THR A 247 30.68 -34.92 -23.41
C THR A 247 31.09 -33.82 -22.41
N ALA A 248 31.71 -34.23 -21.30
CA ALA A 248 32.19 -33.32 -20.26
C ALA A 248 33.67 -33.56 -19.95
N ALA A 249 34.37 -32.51 -19.50
CA ALA A 249 35.77 -32.59 -19.06
C ALA A 249 35.91 -32.90 -17.56
N GLN A 250 34.83 -32.76 -16.80
CA GLN A 250 34.74 -32.98 -15.35
C GLN A 250 33.35 -33.55 -15.03
N TYR A 251 33.17 -34.16 -13.86
CA TYR A 251 31.87 -34.67 -13.42
C TYR A 251 30.84 -33.54 -13.32
N ALA A 252 29.67 -33.75 -13.93
CA ALA A 252 28.49 -32.92 -13.76
C ALA A 252 27.54 -33.58 -12.75
N ALA A 253 27.18 -32.85 -11.69
CA ALA A 253 26.13 -33.26 -10.78
C ALA A 253 24.77 -33.17 -11.49
N VAL A 254 23.99 -34.25 -11.48
CA VAL A 254 22.61 -34.30 -11.95
C VAL A 254 21.67 -34.58 -10.78
N ARG A 255 20.50 -33.92 -10.77
CA ARG A 255 19.44 -34.12 -9.79
C ARG A 255 18.07 -34.07 -10.43
N ALA A 256 17.18 -34.94 -9.98
CA ALA A 256 15.75 -34.85 -10.19
C ALA A 256 15.02 -35.15 -8.88
N GLU A 257 13.81 -34.62 -8.72
CA GLU A 257 13.02 -34.76 -7.51
C GLU A 257 11.55 -34.86 -7.89
N GLY A 258 10.75 -35.54 -7.08
CA GLY A 258 9.31 -35.68 -7.31
C GLY A 258 8.66 -36.66 -6.34
N ILE A 259 7.45 -37.11 -6.64
CA ILE A 259 6.66 -38.01 -5.79
C ILE A 259 6.74 -39.45 -6.33
N VAL A 260 7.04 -40.42 -5.46
CA VAL A 260 6.92 -41.85 -5.79
C VAL A 260 5.44 -42.14 -6.12
N PRO A 261 5.10 -42.68 -7.30
CA PRO A 261 3.71 -42.90 -7.70
C PRO A 261 2.91 -43.67 -6.64
N ALA A 262 1.67 -43.27 -6.38
CA ALA A 262 0.91 -43.69 -5.20
C ALA A 262 0.70 -45.22 -5.04
N LYS A 263 0.83 -46.00 -6.13
CA LYS A 263 0.74 -47.47 -6.13
C LYS A 263 2.10 -48.19 -6.18
N ALA A 264 3.20 -47.47 -6.34
CA ALA A 264 4.52 -48.07 -6.49
C ALA A 264 5.03 -48.66 -5.17
N ALA A 265 5.56 -49.88 -5.26
CA ALA A 265 6.12 -50.65 -4.15
C ALA A 265 7.64 -50.87 -4.30
N TYR A 266 8.17 -50.78 -5.53
CA TYR A 266 9.60 -50.79 -5.79
C TYR A 266 9.95 -49.94 -7.02
N ALA A 267 11.23 -49.62 -7.14
CA ALA A 267 11.79 -48.85 -8.24
C ALA A 267 13.08 -49.49 -8.77
N PHE A 268 13.44 -49.18 -10.02
CA PHE A 268 14.73 -49.52 -10.61
C PHE A 268 15.51 -48.24 -10.93
N VAL A 269 16.49 -47.90 -10.10
CA VAL A 269 17.42 -46.79 -10.42
C VAL A 269 18.48 -47.31 -11.38
N THR A 270 18.63 -46.66 -12.53
CA THR A 270 19.43 -47.16 -13.66
C THR A 270 20.37 -46.08 -14.20
N LEU A 271 21.64 -46.45 -14.37
CA LEU A 271 22.64 -45.71 -15.15
C LEU A 271 22.75 -46.34 -16.53
N ARG A 272 22.46 -45.61 -17.61
CA ARG A 272 22.48 -46.16 -18.98
C ARG A 272 23.09 -45.22 -20.03
N VAL A 273 23.58 -45.81 -21.12
CA VAL A 273 23.82 -45.11 -22.39
C VAL A 273 22.80 -45.65 -23.40
N SER A 274 22.08 -44.72 -24.05
CA SER A 274 20.97 -45.01 -24.97
C SER A 274 21.26 -44.42 -26.35
N ALA A 275 21.00 -45.17 -27.41
CA ALA A 275 21.32 -44.77 -28.78
C ALA A 275 20.19 -43.96 -29.43
N THR A 276 20.51 -42.74 -29.86
CA THR A 276 19.61 -41.87 -30.63
C THR A 276 19.66 -42.17 -32.12
N GLU A 277 20.73 -42.83 -32.58
CA GLU A 277 20.98 -43.22 -33.98
C GLU A 277 21.54 -44.65 -34.06
N ALA A 278 21.55 -45.23 -35.26
CA ALA A 278 22.06 -46.59 -35.46
C ALA A 278 23.59 -46.60 -35.46
N GLY A 279 24.19 -47.52 -34.69
CA GLY A 279 25.63 -47.51 -34.42
C GLY A 279 26.03 -46.65 -33.22
N GLY A 280 25.08 -46.33 -32.33
CA GLY A 280 25.33 -45.49 -31.15
C GLY A 280 26.37 -46.09 -30.21
N SER A 281 27.36 -45.28 -29.81
CA SER A 281 28.47 -45.66 -28.93
C SER A 281 28.76 -44.58 -27.89
N GLY A 282 29.28 -44.95 -26.72
CA GLY A 282 29.64 -43.97 -25.70
C GLY A 282 30.26 -44.56 -24.42
N VAL A 283 30.97 -43.72 -23.68
CA VAL A 283 31.59 -44.03 -22.38
C VAL A 283 31.04 -43.07 -21.34
N LEU A 284 30.42 -43.63 -20.30
CA LEU A 284 29.89 -42.91 -19.15
C LEU A 284 30.65 -43.35 -17.90
N LEU A 285 31.15 -42.39 -17.12
CA LEU A 285 31.51 -42.62 -15.73
C LEU A 285 30.40 -42.05 -14.83
N ALA A 286 30.13 -42.71 -13.71
CA ALA A 286 29.11 -42.37 -12.75
C ALA A 286 29.63 -42.60 -11.33
N ASP A 287 29.27 -41.70 -10.43
CA ASP A 287 29.75 -41.69 -9.05
C ASP A 287 28.73 -40.99 -8.14
N ASP A 288 28.84 -41.23 -6.84
CA ASP A 288 28.04 -40.65 -5.75
C ASP A 288 26.51 -40.61 -6.01
N VAL A 289 26.00 -41.68 -6.62
CA VAL A 289 24.60 -41.85 -7.06
C VAL A 289 23.71 -42.19 -5.86
N ARG A 290 22.58 -41.50 -5.70
CA ARG A 290 21.78 -41.50 -4.47
C ARG A 290 20.28 -41.50 -4.79
N LEU A 291 19.47 -42.22 -4.00
CA LEU A 291 18.01 -42.09 -4.03
C LEU A 291 17.52 -41.91 -2.59
N ARG A 292 16.96 -40.76 -2.26
CA ARG A 292 16.61 -40.40 -0.87
C ARG A 292 15.16 -39.97 -0.77
N TYR A 293 14.46 -40.34 0.29
CA TYR A 293 13.22 -39.65 0.62
C TYR A 293 13.54 -38.21 1.03
N THR A 294 12.68 -37.27 0.65
CA THR A 294 12.73 -35.89 1.14
C THR A 294 11.41 -35.53 1.80
N ASP A 295 11.44 -34.72 2.86
CA ASP A 295 10.23 -34.24 3.53
C ASP A 295 9.56 -33.07 2.81
N ALA A 296 10.08 -32.68 1.65
CA ALA A 296 9.28 -31.94 0.70
C ALA A 296 8.17 -32.88 0.20
N LYS A 297 6.96 -32.77 0.74
CA LYS A 297 5.84 -32.59 -0.20
C LYS A 297 6.36 -31.53 -1.17
N MET A 298 6.66 -31.92 -2.40
CA MET A 298 6.86 -30.94 -3.43
C MET A 298 5.47 -30.34 -3.60
N ALA A 299 5.44 -29.14 -3.07
CA ALA A 299 4.34 -28.24 -2.82
C ALA A 299 5.07 -26.91 -2.70
N ASP A 300 4.71 -25.96 -3.54
CA ASP A 300 5.41 -24.70 -3.63
C ASP A 300 4.88 -23.74 -2.54
N ASN A 301 4.78 -22.43 -2.81
CA ASN A 301 4.15 -21.50 -1.87
C ASN A 301 2.66 -21.21 -2.17
N GLY A 302 2.08 -21.88 -3.18
CA GLY A 302 0.68 -21.80 -3.56
C GLY A 302 -0.16 -23.04 -3.17
N GLU A 303 0.44 -24.24 -3.19
CA GLU A 303 -0.26 -25.52 -2.97
C GLU A 303 -1.11 -25.60 -1.65
N PRO A 304 -2.38 -26.06 -1.69
CA PRO A 304 -3.08 -26.65 -2.83
C PRO A 304 -3.55 -25.60 -3.85
N ASN A 305 -3.09 -25.74 -5.09
CA ASN A 305 -3.45 -24.89 -6.22
C ASN A 305 -3.62 -25.69 -7.54
N ASP A 306 -3.59 -27.04 -7.47
CA ASP A 306 -3.84 -28.05 -8.52
C ASP A 306 -5.05 -27.81 -9.46
N ALA A 307 -5.96 -26.89 -9.12
CA ALA A 307 -7.20 -26.64 -9.86
C ALA A 307 -7.69 -25.17 -9.76
N ALA A 308 -8.51 -24.74 -10.72
CA ALA A 308 -9.07 -23.39 -10.79
C ALA A 308 -9.84 -22.97 -9.52
N GLU A 309 -10.55 -23.91 -8.87
CA GLU A 309 -11.30 -23.68 -7.63
C GLU A 309 -10.37 -23.41 -6.43
N GLN A 310 -9.10 -23.80 -6.52
CA GLN A 310 -8.06 -23.66 -5.50
C GLN A 310 -7.15 -22.45 -5.75
N ALA A 311 -7.38 -21.72 -6.84
CA ALA A 311 -6.44 -20.75 -7.40
C ALA A 311 -6.00 -19.63 -6.44
N VAL A 312 -4.68 -19.47 -6.29
CA VAL A 312 -4.02 -18.58 -5.32
C VAL A 312 -4.17 -17.10 -5.73
N PRO A 313 -4.55 -16.17 -4.84
CA PRO A 313 -4.71 -14.76 -5.19
C PRO A 313 -3.41 -14.11 -5.72
N LEU A 314 -3.42 -13.70 -6.98
CA LEU A 314 -2.31 -13.02 -7.63
C LEU A 314 -2.53 -11.50 -7.57
N MET A 315 -1.77 -10.84 -6.69
CA MET A 315 -1.73 -9.38 -6.57
C MET A 315 -0.82 -8.78 -7.65
N ALA A 316 -0.91 -7.46 -7.89
CA ALA A 316 0.02 -6.76 -8.78
C ALA A 316 1.46 -6.85 -8.23
N GLY A 317 2.36 -7.51 -8.96
CA GLY A 317 3.69 -7.86 -8.50
C GLY A 317 4.23 -9.13 -9.18
N GLU A 318 5.20 -9.77 -8.54
CA GLU A 318 5.88 -10.97 -9.03
C GLU A 318 5.75 -12.12 -8.03
N GLN A 319 5.00 -13.15 -8.40
CA GLN A 319 4.96 -14.45 -7.73
C GLN A 319 6.18 -15.28 -8.16
N VAL A 320 6.79 -16.01 -7.23
CA VAL A 320 7.93 -16.91 -7.51
C VAL A 320 7.60 -18.28 -6.93
N SER A 321 7.47 -19.28 -7.80
CA SER A 321 6.90 -20.60 -7.50
C SER A 321 7.51 -21.69 -8.38
N TYR A 322 7.13 -22.95 -8.22
CA TYR A 322 7.69 -24.05 -9.03
C TYR A 322 6.72 -25.22 -9.17
N LEU A 323 6.55 -25.71 -10.40
CA LEU A 323 5.85 -26.97 -10.63
C LEU A 323 6.59 -28.10 -9.89
N SER A 324 5.83 -28.83 -9.10
CA SER A 324 6.31 -29.61 -7.98
C SER A 324 6.25 -31.11 -8.24
N LYS A 325 5.39 -31.53 -9.18
CA LYS A 325 5.11 -32.94 -9.55
C LYS A 325 4.96 -33.06 -11.08
N PRO A 326 5.16 -34.26 -11.68
CA PRO A 326 4.85 -34.45 -13.10
C PRO A 326 3.34 -34.32 -13.32
N GLY A 327 2.92 -33.40 -14.19
CA GLY A 327 1.50 -33.08 -14.38
C GLY A 327 0.92 -32.17 -13.30
N ASP A 328 1.75 -31.40 -12.60
CA ASP A 328 1.31 -30.31 -11.72
C ASP A 328 0.66 -29.17 -12.51
N GLU A 329 -0.28 -28.48 -11.88
CA GLU A 329 -0.92 -27.29 -12.44
C GLU A 329 -1.01 -26.20 -11.37
N ASP A 330 -0.16 -25.17 -11.45
CA ASP A 330 -0.27 -24.03 -10.54
C ASP A 330 -1.35 -23.07 -11.03
N TRP A 331 -2.50 -23.04 -10.34
CA TRP A 331 -3.56 -22.07 -10.62
C TRP A 331 -3.47 -20.82 -9.72
N TYR A 332 -3.64 -19.66 -10.34
CA TYR A 332 -3.66 -18.35 -9.71
C TYR A 332 -4.91 -17.57 -10.11
N ARG A 333 -5.43 -16.75 -9.21
CA ARG A 333 -6.60 -15.89 -9.45
C ARG A 333 -6.21 -14.44 -9.32
N TYR A 334 -6.04 -13.76 -10.45
CA TYR A 334 -5.96 -12.31 -10.51
C TYR A 334 -7.37 -11.71 -10.48
N THR A 335 -7.56 -10.51 -9.92
CA THR A 335 -8.83 -9.78 -9.93
C THR A 335 -8.55 -8.29 -9.82
N SER A 336 -8.92 -7.52 -10.83
CA SER A 336 -8.72 -6.06 -10.79
C SER A 336 -9.90 -5.34 -10.12
N LEU A 337 -9.61 -4.19 -9.51
CA LEU A 337 -10.60 -3.23 -9.01
C LEU A 337 -11.10 -2.26 -10.10
N ARG A 338 -10.56 -2.37 -11.32
CA ARG A 338 -10.91 -1.57 -12.51
C ARG A 338 -10.95 -2.45 -13.77
N ALA A 339 -11.47 -1.93 -14.88
CA ALA A 339 -11.27 -2.58 -16.17
C ALA A 339 -9.88 -2.22 -16.72
N GLU A 340 -9.07 -3.22 -17.07
CA GLU A 340 -7.73 -3.01 -17.65
C GLU A 340 -7.25 -4.23 -18.45
N ARG A 341 -6.22 -4.06 -19.30
CA ARG A 341 -5.44 -5.21 -19.78
C ARG A 341 -4.33 -5.53 -18.80
N VAL A 342 -4.05 -6.81 -18.62
CA VAL A 342 -2.97 -7.33 -17.78
C VAL A 342 -2.12 -8.29 -18.59
N ARG A 343 -0.81 -8.04 -18.63
CA ARG A 343 0.21 -8.98 -19.11
C ARG A 343 0.64 -9.85 -17.96
N PHE A 344 0.27 -11.11 -18.04
CA PHE A 344 0.81 -12.17 -17.22
C PHE A 344 2.08 -12.65 -17.91
N GLY A 345 3.23 -12.48 -17.27
CA GLY A 345 4.54 -12.84 -17.83
C GLY A 345 5.20 -13.92 -17.00
N LEU A 346 5.56 -15.05 -17.62
CA LEU A 346 6.15 -16.21 -16.97
C LEU A 346 7.62 -16.35 -17.37
N THR A 347 8.54 -16.12 -16.45
CA THR A 347 9.96 -16.48 -16.67
C THR A 347 10.19 -17.93 -16.25
N VAL A 348 10.40 -18.80 -17.24
CA VAL A 348 10.68 -20.23 -17.07
C VAL A 348 12.15 -20.46 -16.69
N PRO A 349 12.50 -21.42 -15.81
CA PRO A 349 13.89 -21.72 -15.47
C PRO A 349 14.67 -22.35 -16.62
N ALA A 350 15.98 -22.08 -16.69
CA ALA A 350 16.84 -22.68 -17.70
C ALA A 350 16.90 -24.21 -17.59
N GLY A 351 16.40 -24.89 -18.62
CA GLY A 351 16.38 -26.36 -18.72
C GLY A 351 15.02 -27.02 -18.44
N LEU A 352 13.94 -26.24 -18.29
CA LEU A 352 12.56 -26.69 -18.16
C LEU A 352 11.66 -25.93 -19.15
N ASP A 353 10.49 -26.47 -19.47
CA ASP A 353 9.51 -25.87 -20.38
C ASP A 353 8.11 -25.81 -19.72
N TYR A 354 7.67 -24.62 -19.34
CA TYR A 354 6.40 -24.38 -18.63
C TYR A 354 5.48 -23.51 -19.49
N GLU A 355 4.23 -23.95 -19.65
CA GLU A 355 3.21 -23.27 -20.46
C GLU A 355 2.25 -22.43 -19.62
N LEU A 356 1.95 -21.22 -20.11
CA LEU A 356 1.11 -20.22 -19.45
C LEU A 356 -0.27 -20.09 -20.13
N GLU A 357 -1.35 -20.44 -19.44
CA GLU A 357 -2.73 -20.27 -19.94
C GLU A 357 -3.54 -19.30 -19.07
N ALA A 358 -4.43 -18.52 -19.67
CA ALA A 358 -5.39 -17.66 -18.96
C ALA A 358 -6.84 -17.99 -19.31
N ARG A 359 -7.72 -17.97 -18.31
CA ARG A 359 -9.14 -18.39 -18.40
C ARG A 359 -10.10 -17.47 -17.66
N SER A 360 -11.35 -17.47 -18.11
CA SER A 360 -12.48 -16.73 -17.51
C SER A 360 -13.01 -17.40 -16.23
N PRO A 361 -13.87 -16.74 -15.43
CA PRO A 361 -14.60 -17.35 -14.30
C PRO A 361 -15.46 -18.56 -14.67
N HIS A 362 -15.64 -18.84 -15.96
CA HIS A 362 -16.44 -19.95 -16.49
C HIS A 362 -15.57 -21.00 -17.21
N GLY A 363 -14.24 -20.93 -17.06
CA GLY A 363 -13.27 -21.90 -17.58
C GLY A 363 -12.90 -21.72 -19.06
N GLU A 364 -13.51 -20.76 -19.75
CA GLU A 364 -13.21 -20.45 -21.15
C GLU A 364 -11.79 -19.87 -21.30
N ARG A 365 -11.05 -20.29 -22.32
CA ARG A 365 -9.68 -19.84 -22.56
C ARG A 365 -9.64 -18.44 -23.17
N LEU A 366 -9.02 -17.51 -22.44
CA LEU A 366 -8.82 -16.12 -22.84
C LEU A 366 -7.50 -15.92 -23.59
N GLY A 367 -6.50 -16.78 -23.38
CA GLY A 367 -5.25 -16.80 -24.13
C GLY A 367 -4.27 -17.86 -23.63
N GLU A 368 -3.18 -18.07 -24.38
CA GLU A 368 -2.06 -18.94 -24.01
C GLU A 368 -0.73 -18.37 -24.52
N GLY A 369 0.34 -18.56 -23.75
CA GLY A 369 1.73 -18.52 -24.22
C GLY A 369 2.18 -19.95 -24.55
N LYS A 370 2.99 -20.09 -25.62
CA LYS A 370 3.66 -21.33 -26.04
C LYS A 370 4.94 -20.98 -26.80
N LEU A 371 6.09 -20.95 -26.12
CA LEU A 371 7.38 -20.50 -26.68
C LEU A 371 8.56 -21.47 -26.53
N GLY A 372 8.38 -22.61 -25.85
CA GLY A 372 9.33 -23.72 -25.88
C GLY A 372 10.65 -23.43 -25.14
N GLY A 373 10.60 -23.31 -23.82
CA GLY A 373 11.77 -23.16 -22.95
C GLY A 373 12.32 -21.73 -22.85
N GLN A 374 11.51 -20.70 -23.13
CA GLN A 374 11.82 -19.29 -22.90
C GLN A 374 10.68 -18.56 -22.16
N SER A 375 10.90 -17.31 -21.76
CA SER A 375 9.90 -16.54 -21.02
C SER A 375 8.62 -16.31 -21.83
N GLU A 376 7.49 -16.74 -21.28
CA GLU A 376 6.18 -16.66 -21.89
C GLU A 376 5.40 -15.41 -21.45
N ARG A 377 4.33 -15.10 -22.18
CA ARG A 377 3.38 -14.06 -21.79
C ARG A 377 2.00 -14.30 -22.39
N VAL A 378 0.96 -13.96 -21.62
CA VAL A 378 -0.42 -13.86 -22.09
C VAL A 378 -1.02 -12.53 -21.64
N ASP A 379 -1.60 -11.80 -22.57
CA ASP A 379 -2.17 -10.48 -22.34
C ASP A 379 -3.70 -10.60 -22.32
N VAL A 380 -4.36 -10.27 -21.22
CA VAL A 380 -5.79 -10.53 -21.01
C VAL A 380 -6.52 -9.24 -20.65
N ALA A 381 -7.76 -9.06 -21.13
CA ALA A 381 -8.64 -8.00 -20.63
C ALA A 381 -9.39 -8.49 -19.39
N VAL A 382 -9.30 -7.73 -18.29
CA VAL A 382 -9.94 -8.01 -17.00
C VAL A 382 -10.97 -6.91 -16.74
N GLN A 383 -12.21 -7.23 -16.40
CA GLN A 383 -13.20 -6.22 -15.99
C GLN A 383 -13.10 -5.90 -14.50
N ALA A 384 -13.65 -4.75 -14.10
CA ALA A 384 -13.67 -4.32 -12.70
C ALA A 384 -14.46 -5.31 -11.83
N GLY A 385 -13.77 -5.99 -10.91
CA GLY A 385 -14.34 -7.00 -10.03
C GLY A 385 -14.44 -8.41 -10.63
N GLU A 386 -14.06 -8.62 -11.90
CA GLU A 386 -13.98 -9.97 -12.48
C GLU A 386 -12.62 -10.61 -12.21
N SER A 387 -12.65 -11.93 -11.97
CA SER A 387 -11.45 -12.74 -11.78
C SER A 387 -10.97 -13.36 -13.09
N VAL A 388 -9.67 -13.29 -13.35
CA VAL A 388 -9.02 -14.10 -14.40
C VAL A 388 -8.16 -15.16 -13.72
N PHE A 389 -8.28 -16.39 -14.19
CA PHE A 389 -7.58 -17.55 -13.68
C PHE A 389 -6.40 -17.87 -14.58
N ILE A 390 -5.20 -17.90 -14.02
CA ILE A 390 -3.93 -18.16 -14.70
C ILE A 390 -3.46 -19.55 -14.29
N ARG A 391 -3.21 -20.42 -15.26
CA ARG A 391 -2.74 -21.80 -15.08
C ARG A 391 -1.31 -21.88 -15.62
N ILE A 392 -0.41 -22.46 -14.85
CA ILE A 392 0.94 -22.83 -15.29
C ILE A 392 1.06 -24.35 -15.21
N ALA A 393 1.57 -25.00 -16.26
CA ALA A 393 1.78 -26.45 -16.28
C ALA A 393 3.01 -26.83 -17.13
N GLY A 394 3.57 -28.02 -16.93
CA GLY A 394 4.73 -28.49 -17.70
C GLY A 394 4.34 -28.86 -19.13
N ALA A 395 5.14 -28.44 -20.12
CA ALA A 395 4.91 -28.78 -21.53
C ALA A 395 5.06 -30.29 -21.79
N GLY A 396 5.97 -30.95 -21.07
CA GLY A 396 6.15 -32.40 -21.07
C GLY A 396 6.21 -33.02 -19.67
N ALA A 397 6.18 -34.34 -19.61
CA ALA A 397 6.21 -35.12 -18.36
C ALA A 397 7.56 -35.07 -17.60
N GLY A 398 8.53 -34.25 -18.05
CA GLY A 398 9.80 -33.99 -17.39
C GLY A 398 9.95 -32.57 -16.85
N ASP A 399 8.97 -31.69 -17.12
CA ASP A 399 9.05 -30.25 -16.90
C ASP A 399 8.43 -29.86 -15.55
N TYR A 400 9.21 -30.11 -14.50
CA TYR A 400 8.94 -29.74 -13.11
C TYR A 400 10.24 -29.86 -12.29
N GLY A 401 10.26 -29.26 -11.10
CA GLY A 401 11.38 -29.29 -10.17
C GLY A 401 11.55 -27.97 -9.40
N LYS A 402 12.31 -27.98 -8.30
CA LYS A 402 12.51 -26.82 -7.39
C LYS A 402 13.19 -25.58 -7.99
N GLN A 403 13.42 -25.55 -9.31
CA GLN A 403 13.88 -24.34 -9.98
C GLN A 403 12.67 -23.41 -10.14
N SER A 404 12.68 -22.26 -9.47
CA SER A 404 11.51 -21.40 -9.42
C SER A 404 11.31 -20.62 -10.72
N TYR A 405 10.12 -20.72 -11.30
CA TYR A 405 9.65 -19.75 -12.28
C TYR A 405 9.27 -18.44 -11.57
N ARG A 406 9.05 -17.39 -12.38
CA ARG A 406 8.50 -16.12 -11.91
C ARG A 406 7.27 -15.74 -12.73
N LEU A 407 6.10 -15.71 -12.11
CA LEU A 407 4.86 -15.23 -12.71
C LEU A 407 4.64 -13.78 -12.26
N SER A 408 4.67 -12.87 -13.23
CA SER A 408 4.38 -11.44 -13.03
C SER A 408 2.96 -11.12 -13.48
N ALA A 409 2.25 -10.26 -12.75
CA ALA A 409 0.98 -9.67 -13.17
C ALA A 409 1.15 -8.16 -13.31
N SER A 410 1.22 -7.69 -14.56
CA SER A 410 1.52 -6.28 -14.89
C SER A 410 0.37 -5.66 -15.69
N SER A 411 -0.18 -4.54 -15.19
CA SER A 411 -1.15 -3.74 -15.95
C SER A 411 -0.51 -3.24 -17.25
N LEU A 412 -1.08 -3.60 -18.39
CA LEU A 412 -0.64 -3.06 -19.67
C LEU A 412 -1.23 -1.67 -19.90
N PRO A 413 -0.45 -0.71 -20.45
CA PRO A 413 -1.06 0.42 -21.12
C PRO A 413 -1.94 -0.10 -22.27
N ALA A 414 -3.18 0.37 -22.39
CA ALA A 414 -4.23 -0.15 -23.27
C ALA A 414 -4.00 -0.09 -24.81
N GLY A 415 -2.74 -0.05 -25.27
CA GLY A 415 -2.36 0.13 -26.68
C GLY A 415 -2.19 -1.15 -27.49
N GLU A 416 -2.02 -2.32 -26.85
CA GLU A 416 -1.80 -3.59 -27.56
C GLU A 416 -3.07 -4.47 -27.57
N PHE A 417 -3.75 -4.46 -28.72
CA PHE A 417 -4.90 -5.31 -29.09
C PHE A 417 -6.16 -5.16 -28.20
N GLY A 418 -7.30 -5.71 -28.61
CA GLY A 418 -8.50 -5.70 -27.75
C GLY A 418 -9.65 -6.58 -28.27
N LEU A 419 -10.62 -6.82 -27.39
CA LEU A 419 -11.91 -7.42 -27.71
C LEU A 419 -13.04 -6.73 -26.93
N ILE A 420 -14.09 -6.35 -27.67
CA ILE A 420 -15.53 -6.50 -27.39
C ILE A 420 -16.01 -6.32 -25.93
N GLY A 421 -17.01 -5.44 -25.71
CA GLY A 421 -18.01 -5.77 -24.66
C GLY A 421 -18.72 -4.68 -23.84
N SER A 422 -18.65 -3.38 -24.15
CA SER A 422 -19.54 -2.40 -23.45
C SER A 422 -19.95 -1.19 -24.31
N PRO A 423 -21.14 -0.60 -24.09
CA PRO A 423 -21.76 0.26 -25.09
C PRO A 423 -21.23 1.71 -25.09
N SER A 424 -20.38 2.01 -26.07
CA SER A 424 -20.22 3.33 -26.69
C SER A 424 -20.11 4.56 -25.75
N ALA A 425 -18.95 4.74 -25.12
CA ALA A 425 -18.35 6.07 -25.04
C ALA A 425 -17.60 6.30 -26.37
N SER A 426 -18.17 7.08 -27.29
CA SER A 426 -17.67 7.19 -28.66
C SER A 426 -16.41 8.07 -28.75
N GLY A 427 -15.25 7.42 -28.75
CA GLY A 427 -13.98 7.99 -29.20
C GLY A 427 -12.95 8.25 -28.10
N LEU A 428 -11.95 7.37 -28.02
CA LEU A 428 -10.55 7.72 -27.81
C LEU A 428 -9.68 6.64 -28.48
N GLN A 429 -8.58 7.06 -29.12
CA GLN A 429 -7.54 6.17 -29.66
C GLN A 429 -6.24 6.49 -28.93
N GLY A 430 -5.56 5.47 -28.43
CA GLY A 430 -4.31 5.61 -27.67
C GLY A 430 -4.23 4.58 -26.56
N GLY A 431 -3.04 4.05 -26.30
CA GLY A 431 -2.81 3.19 -25.14
C GLY A 431 -2.68 4.01 -23.86
N ASP A 432 -3.09 3.44 -22.73
CA ASP A 432 -3.18 4.18 -21.47
C ASP A 432 -1.88 4.84 -21.03
N VAL A 433 -2.06 6.04 -20.51
CA VAL A 433 -1.03 7.04 -20.23
C VAL A 433 -1.19 7.52 -18.79
N PRO A 434 -0.10 7.73 -18.04
CA PRO A 434 -0.16 8.49 -16.79
C PRO A 434 -0.66 9.91 -17.06
N ALA A 435 -1.94 10.15 -16.76
CA ALA A 435 -2.61 11.42 -16.97
C ALA A 435 -2.30 12.39 -15.82
N VAL A 436 -1.87 13.60 -16.13
CA VAL A 436 -1.60 14.64 -15.13
C VAL A 436 -2.86 15.47 -14.91
N ASP A 437 -3.42 15.44 -13.70
CA ASP A 437 -4.69 16.12 -13.35
C ASP A 437 -5.89 15.71 -14.23
N GLY A 438 -5.90 14.46 -14.70
CA GLY A 438 -6.89 13.93 -15.64
C GLY A 438 -6.62 14.25 -17.11
N VAL A 439 -5.49 14.91 -17.43
CA VAL A 439 -5.06 15.18 -18.80
C VAL A 439 -3.97 14.19 -19.21
N ASP A 440 -4.32 13.29 -20.11
CA ASP A 440 -3.37 12.47 -20.85
C ASP A 440 -2.35 13.37 -21.58
N VAL A 441 -1.06 13.14 -21.29
CA VAL A 441 0.06 13.94 -21.81
C VAL A 441 0.72 13.36 -23.07
N TRP A 442 0.25 12.23 -23.63
CA TRP A 442 0.81 11.62 -24.85
C TRP A 442 -0.21 11.48 -26.01
N SER A 443 -1.50 11.25 -25.75
CA SER A 443 -2.53 11.06 -26.80
C SER A 443 -3.14 12.36 -27.33
N ARG A 444 -3.04 13.47 -26.59
CA ARG A 444 -3.53 14.77 -27.03
C ARG A 444 -2.53 15.44 -27.97
N GLY A 445 -2.74 15.24 -29.27
CA GLY A 445 -1.91 15.83 -30.33
C GLY A 445 -1.92 17.36 -30.37
N GLU A 446 -0.77 17.93 -30.74
CA GLU A 446 -0.43 19.37 -30.73
C GLU A 446 -0.54 20.07 -29.36
N ARG A 447 0.53 20.63 -28.76
CA ARG A 447 1.93 20.90 -29.20
C ARG A 447 2.83 20.95 -27.94
N PHE A 448 4.14 21.13 -28.13
CA PHE A 448 5.12 21.33 -27.06
C PHE A 448 5.42 20.10 -26.20
N VAL A 449 5.65 18.98 -26.90
CA VAL A 449 6.28 17.78 -26.34
C VAL A 449 7.80 17.87 -26.48
N GLY A 450 8.50 17.41 -25.46
CA GLY A 450 9.88 16.92 -25.53
C GLY A 450 9.95 15.63 -24.71
N THR A 451 10.96 14.79 -24.95
CA THR A 451 11.32 13.73 -24.00
C THR A 451 12.83 13.59 -24.00
N ALA A 452 13.42 13.88 -22.85
CA ALA A 452 14.81 13.58 -22.56
C ALA A 452 14.84 12.56 -21.41
N GLY A 453 15.88 11.72 -21.40
CA GLY A 453 16.04 10.69 -20.40
C GLY A 453 17.51 10.45 -20.06
N ALA A 454 17.75 10.12 -18.81
CA ALA A 454 19.02 9.81 -18.21
C ALA A 454 18.76 8.95 -16.97
N GLU A 455 19.71 8.10 -16.58
CA GLU A 455 19.70 7.43 -15.27
C GLU A 455 18.37 6.68 -14.95
N GLY A 456 17.81 6.01 -15.97
CA GLY A 456 16.55 5.25 -15.86
C GLY A 456 15.26 6.09 -15.87
N ARG A 457 15.35 7.42 -16.06
CA ARG A 457 14.21 8.35 -15.96
C ARG A 457 13.87 9.02 -17.29
N THR A 458 12.61 9.46 -17.41
CA THR A 458 12.13 10.29 -18.53
C THR A 458 11.31 11.48 -18.00
N MET A 459 11.53 12.66 -18.57
CA MET A 459 10.64 13.83 -18.40
C MET A 459 9.91 14.08 -19.71
N SER A 460 8.60 14.28 -19.63
CA SER A 460 7.72 14.58 -20.75
C SER A 460 6.83 15.77 -20.44
N VAL A 461 6.49 16.57 -21.45
CA VAL A 461 5.86 17.89 -21.29
C VAL A 461 4.71 18.03 -22.28
N LEU A 462 3.65 18.75 -21.89
CA LEU A 462 2.55 19.14 -22.76
C LEU A 462 2.10 20.57 -22.41
N GLN A 463 1.77 21.39 -23.42
CA GLN A 463 1.05 22.65 -23.20
C GLN A 463 -0.35 22.55 -23.81
N SER A 464 -1.38 22.57 -22.97
CA SER A 464 -2.78 22.42 -23.40
C SER A 464 -3.75 23.09 -22.42
N GLY A 465 -4.90 23.56 -22.91
CA GLY A 465 -5.96 24.15 -22.07
C GLY A 465 -5.52 25.32 -21.17
N GLY A 466 -4.53 26.12 -21.61
CA GLY A 466 -3.98 27.23 -20.82
C GLY A 466 -2.98 26.82 -19.73
N ARG A 467 -2.50 25.56 -19.73
CA ARG A 467 -1.61 24.99 -18.71
C ARG A 467 -0.39 24.31 -19.32
N VAL A 468 0.70 24.29 -18.55
CA VAL A 468 1.82 23.37 -18.72
C VAL A 468 1.53 22.12 -17.88
N TYR A 469 1.81 20.95 -18.43
CA TYR A 469 1.85 19.67 -17.72
C TYR A 469 3.25 19.08 -17.89
N VAL A 470 3.80 18.51 -16.83
CA VAL A 470 5.08 17.80 -16.82
C VAL A 470 4.86 16.45 -16.17
N LEU A 471 5.35 15.39 -16.78
CA LEU A 471 5.31 14.02 -16.26
C LEU A 471 6.74 13.51 -16.15
N ILE A 472 7.15 13.16 -14.94
CA ILE A 472 8.37 12.40 -14.67
C ILE A 472 7.98 10.93 -14.55
N ARG A 473 8.77 10.03 -15.14
CA ARG A 473 8.67 8.57 -14.94
C ARG A 473 10.04 7.98 -14.69
N GLY A 474 10.09 6.91 -13.92
CA GLY A 474 11.29 6.12 -13.65
C GLY A 474 10.99 5.02 -12.64
N GLU A 475 12.04 4.42 -12.10
CA GLU A 475 11.94 3.49 -10.97
C GLU A 475 12.33 4.23 -9.68
N GLN A 476 11.65 3.90 -8.57
CA GLN A 476 11.93 4.40 -7.22
C GLN A 476 12.12 5.94 -7.16
N LEU A 477 11.14 6.68 -7.67
CA LEU A 477 11.09 8.14 -7.54
C LEU A 477 10.85 8.56 -6.09
N LEU A 478 11.76 9.37 -5.55
CA LEU A 478 11.57 10.09 -4.28
C LEU A 478 10.51 11.20 -4.45
N PRO A 479 9.77 11.60 -3.40
CA PRO A 479 8.71 12.61 -3.49
C PRO A 479 9.18 14.02 -3.91
N TRP A 480 10.48 14.32 -3.82
CA TRP A 480 11.00 15.68 -3.95
C TRP A 480 11.72 15.90 -5.28
N HIS A 481 11.09 16.75 -6.08
CA HIS A 481 11.50 17.09 -7.44
C HIS A 481 11.57 18.61 -7.60
N THR A 482 12.58 19.07 -8.32
CA THR A 482 12.68 20.45 -8.79
C THR A 482 12.63 20.46 -10.32
N ILE A 483 11.66 21.16 -10.90
CA ILE A 483 11.52 21.37 -12.34
C ILE A 483 11.76 22.85 -12.62
N TYR A 484 12.78 23.16 -13.40
CA TYR A 484 13.11 24.51 -13.84
C TYR A 484 12.45 24.80 -15.20
N LEU A 485 11.91 26.01 -15.36
CA LEU A 485 11.27 26.48 -16.59
C LEU A 485 11.93 27.80 -17.02
N GLY A 486 12.68 27.76 -18.11
CA GLY A 486 13.07 28.93 -18.88
C GLY A 486 11.93 29.32 -19.82
N THR A 487 11.43 30.54 -19.64
CA THR A 487 10.16 31.02 -20.18
C THR A 487 10.31 32.14 -21.18
N ASP A 488 11.43 32.86 -21.26
CA ASP A 488 11.71 33.76 -22.37
C ASP A 488 12.19 32.98 -23.61
N GLY A 489 13.08 32.00 -23.42
CA GLY A 489 13.73 31.16 -24.42
C GLY A 489 15.26 31.32 -24.49
N ASP A 490 15.87 32.10 -23.60
CA ASP A 490 17.31 32.38 -23.56
C ASP A 490 17.93 31.89 -22.23
N ALA A 491 18.90 30.98 -22.31
CA ALA A 491 19.57 30.47 -21.12
C ALA A 491 20.63 31.43 -20.54
N ALA A 492 20.83 32.60 -21.14
CA ALA A 492 21.67 33.68 -20.58
C ALA A 492 20.91 34.58 -19.57
N THR A 493 19.58 34.50 -19.55
CA THR A 493 18.69 35.16 -18.58
C THR A 493 18.25 34.18 -17.47
N GLY A 494 17.36 34.62 -16.58
CA GLY A 494 16.86 33.80 -15.47
C GLY A 494 17.91 33.41 -14.42
N TYR A 495 17.72 32.25 -13.79
CA TYR A 495 18.64 31.63 -12.84
C TYR A 495 19.47 30.51 -13.52
N ALA A 496 20.79 30.57 -13.39
CA ALA A 496 21.75 29.67 -14.06
C ALA A 496 22.54 28.75 -13.10
N GLY A 497 21.95 28.35 -11.96
CA GLY A 497 22.56 27.39 -11.02
C GLY A 497 22.40 25.91 -11.44
N ARG A 498 23.01 24.99 -10.67
CA ARG A 498 23.05 23.50 -10.83
C ARG A 498 22.46 22.92 -12.13
N ALA A 499 21.18 22.53 -12.18
CA ALA A 499 20.53 22.03 -13.40
C ALA A 499 19.88 23.13 -14.27
N ALA A 500 19.69 24.33 -13.72
CA ALA A 500 19.08 25.47 -14.40
C ALA A 500 20.01 26.17 -15.41
N ALA A 501 21.32 25.95 -15.32
CA ALA A 501 22.34 26.54 -16.20
C ALA A 501 22.12 26.30 -17.70
N GLU A 502 21.42 25.22 -18.08
CA GLU A 502 21.08 24.92 -19.48
C GLU A 502 19.77 25.55 -19.96
N VAL A 503 19.00 26.20 -19.08
CA VAL A 503 17.65 26.69 -19.41
C VAL A 503 17.41 28.16 -19.13
N GLY A 504 18.15 28.79 -18.20
CA GLY A 504 17.88 30.15 -17.73
C GLY A 504 16.52 30.22 -17.06
N ALA A 505 16.45 29.86 -15.77
CA ALA A 505 15.15 29.62 -15.13
C ALA A 505 14.52 30.90 -14.55
N GLU A 506 13.51 31.47 -15.20
CA GLU A 506 12.62 32.47 -14.57
C GLU A 506 11.69 31.80 -13.54
N PHE A 507 11.36 30.53 -13.70
CA PHE A 507 10.44 29.81 -12.81
C PHE A 507 11.00 28.45 -12.41
N LYS A 508 10.58 27.96 -11.23
CA LYS A 508 10.72 26.55 -10.87
C LYS A 508 9.50 26.03 -10.13
N ILE A 509 9.20 24.75 -10.32
CA ILE A 509 8.33 23.96 -9.43
C ILE A 509 9.25 23.22 -8.46
N GLU A 510 9.05 23.38 -7.15
CA GLU A 510 9.84 22.73 -6.10
C GLU A 510 8.94 22.53 -4.86
N TYR A 511 9.07 21.41 -4.15
CA TYR A 511 8.19 21.05 -3.02
C TYR A 511 6.68 21.23 -3.32
N ASN A 512 6.24 20.90 -4.54
CA ASN A 512 4.86 21.08 -5.03
C ASN A 512 4.38 22.55 -5.08
N ARG A 513 5.30 23.53 -5.11
CA ARG A 513 5.04 24.97 -5.18
C ARG A 513 5.70 25.59 -6.42
N LEU A 514 5.09 26.62 -6.98
CA LEU A 514 5.67 27.42 -8.05
C LEU A 514 6.42 28.61 -7.46
N TYR A 515 7.65 28.84 -7.91
CA TYR A 515 8.47 30.00 -7.59
C TYR A 515 8.86 30.74 -8.87
N ALA A 516 9.04 32.06 -8.78
CA ALA A 516 9.67 32.87 -9.83
C ALA A 516 10.98 33.48 -9.33
N TRP A 517 11.96 33.62 -10.21
CA TRP A 517 13.26 34.21 -9.93
C TRP A 517 13.17 35.74 -9.90
N ASP A 518 13.66 36.34 -8.82
CA ASP A 518 13.92 37.78 -8.73
C ASP A 518 15.43 37.99 -8.89
N SER A 519 15.82 38.48 -10.06
CA SER A 519 17.22 38.75 -10.40
C SER A 519 17.79 39.98 -9.69
N ALA A 520 16.96 40.88 -9.16
CA ALA A 520 17.41 42.03 -8.36
C ALA A 520 17.62 41.65 -6.89
N ALA A 521 16.77 40.78 -6.34
CA ALA A 521 16.91 40.23 -4.99
C ALA A 521 17.83 39.00 -4.92
N GLN A 522 18.18 38.39 -6.07
CA GLN A 522 18.87 37.10 -6.18
C GLN A 522 18.15 35.98 -5.39
N ALA A 523 16.82 35.95 -5.47
CA ALA A 523 15.97 35.11 -4.63
C ALA A 523 14.80 34.47 -5.40
N TRP A 524 14.31 33.33 -4.90
CA TRP A 524 13.11 32.67 -5.40
C TRP A 524 11.86 33.16 -4.67
N LEU A 525 10.96 33.83 -5.39
CA LEU A 525 9.68 34.34 -4.90
C LEU A 525 8.57 33.31 -5.09
N ASP A 526 8.02 32.80 -4.00
CA ASP A 526 6.87 31.90 -3.96
C ASP A 526 5.63 32.52 -4.65
N LYS A 527 4.98 31.75 -5.53
CA LYS A 527 3.76 32.11 -6.29
C LYS A 527 2.55 31.24 -5.92
N GLY A 528 2.69 30.30 -5.00
CA GLY A 528 1.63 29.40 -4.55
C GLY A 528 1.87 27.93 -4.91
N ALA A 529 0.84 27.10 -4.76
CA ALA A 529 0.92 25.67 -5.04
C ALA A 529 0.87 25.37 -6.55
N ALA A 530 1.76 24.50 -7.01
CA ALA A 530 1.59 23.82 -8.29
C ALA A 530 0.64 22.62 -8.11
N TYR A 531 0.09 22.09 -9.19
CA TYR A 531 -0.45 20.73 -9.14
C TYR A 531 0.73 19.76 -9.01
N ALA A 532 0.59 18.79 -8.11
CA ALA A 532 1.47 17.63 -8.01
C ALA A 532 0.63 16.37 -7.78
N ASP A 533 1.06 15.25 -8.34
CA ASP A 533 0.51 13.91 -8.09
C ASP A 533 1.69 12.93 -8.10
N LEU A 534 2.07 12.47 -6.90
CA LEU A 534 3.34 11.78 -6.65
C LEU A 534 3.12 10.31 -6.32
N GLY A 535 3.99 9.46 -6.87
CA GLY A 535 4.12 8.03 -6.59
C GLY A 535 5.48 7.49 -7.06
N GLU A 536 5.83 6.29 -6.61
CA GLU A 536 7.19 5.72 -6.71
C GLU A 536 7.67 5.42 -8.15
N THR A 537 6.77 5.46 -9.15
CA THR A 537 7.11 5.25 -10.57
C THR A 537 6.77 6.43 -11.48
N SER A 538 6.01 7.41 -10.98
CA SER A 538 5.66 8.62 -11.75
C SER A 538 5.30 9.80 -10.86
N ALA A 539 5.70 11.00 -11.29
CA ALA A 539 5.35 12.25 -10.64
C ALA A 539 4.82 13.25 -11.69
N GLY A 540 3.54 13.62 -11.56
CA GLY A 540 2.84 14.51 -12.48
C GLY A 540 2.66 15.92 -11.91
N PHE A 541 3.09 16.94 -12.65
CA PHE A 541 3.06 18.34 -12.24
C PHE A 541 2.33 19.23 -13.24
N SER A 542 1.67 20.30 -12.77
CA SER A 542 1.05 21.26 -13.69
C SER A 542 0.91 22.67 -13.09
N VAL A 543 1.08 23.67 -13.95
CA VAL A 543 0.92 25.10 -13.66
C VAL A 543 0.16 25.78 -14.80
N TYR A 544 -0.50 26.91 -14.55
CA TYR A 544 -1.14 27.70 -15.59
C TYR A 544 -0.11 28.55 -16.35
N LEU A 545 -0.29 28.71 -17.66
CA LEU A 545 0.56 29.57 -18.49
C LEU A 545 0.57 31.02 -17.98
N SER A 546 -0.60 31.52 -17.51
CA SER A 546 -0.73 32.83 -16.86
C SER A 546 0.20 33.02 -15.66
N ASP A 547 0.41 31.95 -14.89
CA ASP A 547 1.11 31.99 -13.61
C ASP A 547 2.64 31.91 -13.81
N VAL A 548 3.07 31.47 -14.99
CA VAL A 548 4.45 31.58 -15.52
C VAL A 548 4.61 32.71 -16.55
N GLY A 549 3.71 33.71 -16.53
CA GLY A 549 3.83 34.94 -17.33
C GLY A 549 3.52 34.81 -18.83
N LEU A 550 2.97 33.67 -19.27
CA LEU A 550 2.71 33.39 -20.69
C LEU A 550 1.22 33.58 -21.06
N PRO A 551 0.89 34.50 -21.98
CA PRO A 551 -0.50 34.70 -22.43
C PRO A 551 -0.98 33.62 -23.41
N ALA A 552 -0.06 32.85 -24.00
CA ALA A 552 -0.33 31.75 -24.93
C ALA A 552 0.82 30.74 -24.90
N ALA A 553 0.58 29.53 -25.39
CA ALA A 553 1.58 28.47 -25.47
C ALA A 553 2.72 28.83 -26.45
N LYS A 554 3.96 28.68 -26.02
CA LYS A 554 5.18 28.93 -26.82
C LYS A 554 6.31 27.97 -26.40
N PRO A 555 7.46 27.88 -27.12
CA PRO A 555 8.57 27.04 -26.70
C PRO A 555 9.05 27.41 -25.28
N LEU A 556 9.25 26.40 -24.46
CA LEU A 556 9.88 26.46 -23.14
C LEU A 556 11.21 25.71 -23.17
N LEU A 557 12.17 26.18 -22.36
CA LEU A 557 13.33 25.40 -21.95
C LEU A 557 13.00 24.74 -20.61
N LEU A 558 13.21 23.43 -20.47
CA LEU A 558 12.93 22.72 -19.21
C LEU A 558 14.14 21.90 -18.74
N ALA A 559 14.36 21.94 -17.43
CA ALA A 559 15.30 21.06 -16.75
C ALA A 559 14.64 20.48 -15.49
N TYR A 560 15.13 19.33 -15.05
CA TYR A 560 14.62 18.57 -13.91
C TYR A 560 15.79 18.07 -13.05
N GLU A 561 15.55 18.03 -11.75
CA GLU A 561 16.48 17.58 -10.72
C GLU A 561 15.69 16.86 -9.60
N SER A 562 16.15 15.68 -9.15
CA SER A 562 15.64 15.02 -7.93
C SER A 562 16.66 15.03 -6.79
N ALA A 563 16.18 14.82 -5.57
CA ALA A 563 16.99 14.81 -4.35
C ALA A 563 18.13 13.77 -4.38
N ASP A 564 17.92 12.62 -5.03
CA ASP A 564 18.93 11.58 -5.27
C ASP A 564 20.05 12.00 -6.24
N GLY A 565 19.93 13.19 -6.84
CA GLY A 565 20.89 13.75 -7.78
C GLY A 565 20.54 13.57 -9.25
N GLY A 566 19.48 12.82 -9.57
CA GLY A 566 19.08 12.54 -10.96
C GLY A 566 18.67 13.79 -11.74
N ARG A 567 19.06 13.90 -13.02
CA ARG A 567 18.80 15.10 -13.84
C ARG A 567 18.35 14.83 -15.27
N ILE A 568 17.52 15.73 -15.79
CA ILE A 568 17.08 15.72 -17.20
C ILE A 568 17.06 17.17 -17.72
N PRO A 569 17.72 17.51 -18.84
CA PRO A 569 18.68 16.68 -19.58
C PRO A 569 19.92 16.33 -18.74
N ALA A 570 20.69 15.32 -19.18
CA ALA A 570 21.97 15.00 -18.56
C ALA A 570 22.96 16.17 -18.68
N ALA A 571 23.96 16.22 -17.79
CA ALA A 571 24.97 17.29 -17.79
C ALA A 571 25.73 17.34 -19.14
N GLY A 572 25.67 18.50 -19.83
CA GLY A 572 26.27 18.68 -21.16
C GLY A 572 25.50 18.06 -22.33
N ALA A 573 24.32 17.48 -22.11
CA ALA A 573 23.44 17.03 -23.17
C ALA A 573 22.62 18.20 -23.75
N ALA A 574 22.06 18.01 -24.96
CA ALA A 574 21.30 19.04 -25.66
C ALA A 574 20.07 19.51 -24.86
N ARG A 575 19.83 20.83 -24.89
CA ARG A 575 18.75 21.50 -24.15
C ARG A 575 17.39 20.95 -24.52
N MET A 576 16.61 20.57 -23.51
CA MET A 576 15.23 20.11 -23.69
C MET A 576 14.32 21.30 -23.98
N THR A 577 14.14 21.60 -25.27
CA THR A 577 13.07 22.48 -25.74
C THR A 577 11.76 21.70 -25.83
N SER A 578 10.66 22.33 -25.43
CA SER A 578 9.34 21.87 -25.87
C SER A 578 9.12 22.37 -27.31
N ALA A 579 8.85 21.50 -28.29
CA ALA A 579 8.84 21.86 -29.72
C ALA A 579 7.43 21.92 -30.37
N ARG A 580 7.27 22.74 -31.43
CA ARG A 580 5.98 22.99 -32.10
C ARG A 580 5.80 22.16 -33.38
N MET A 581 5.27 20.95 -33.27
CA MET A 581 4.84 20.15 -34.43
C MET A 581 3.47 20.57 -34.99
N GLY A 582 3.21 20.24 -36.26
CA GLY A 582 1.88 20.31 -36.90
C GLY A 582 1.30 21.72 -37.05
N ALA A 583 0.13 21.83 -37.67
CA ALA A 583 -0.75 23.00 -37.55
C ALA A 583 -2.20 22.70 -37.96
N ALA A 584 -3.03 22.29 -37.00
CA ALA A 584 -4.48 22.44 -37.13
C ALA A 584 -4.89 23.92 -36.97
N ALA A 585 -5.77 24.41 -37.86
CA ALA A 585 -6.38 25.74 -37.75
C ALA A 585 -7.60 25.70 -36.82
N ALA A 586 -7.89 26.81 -36.13
CA ALA A 586 -9.12 26.96 -35.37
C ALA A 586 -10.31 27.16 -36.32
N SER A 587 -11.43 26.46 -36.09
CA SER A 587 -12.72 26.77 -36.71
C SER A 587 -13.64 27.44 -35.70
N PRO A 588 -14.18 28.65 -35.96
CA PRO A 588 -15.06 29.35 -35.05
C PRO A 588 -16.54 29.08 -35.38
N ASP A 589 -17.17 28.11 -34.71
CA ASP A 589 -18.63 27.97 -34.73
C ASP A 589 -19.28 28.97 -33.75
N ALA A 590 -19.89 30.02 -34.31
CA ALA A 590 -20.60 31.03 -33.54
C ALA A 590 -22.08 30.66 -33.37
N GLY A 591 -22.48 30.20 -32.18
CA GLY A 591 -23.83 29.67 -31.90
C GLY A 591 -24.34 29.92 -30.48
N GLU A 592 -24.45 31.19 -30.07
CA GLU A 592 -25.08 31.75 -28.84
C GLU A 592 -24.64 31.24 -27.44
N SER A 593 -24.12 30.01 -27.31
CA SER A 593 -23.62 29.43 -26.06
C SER A 593 -22.20 29.87 -25.75
N ARG A 594 -21.95 30.22 -24.49
CA ARG A 594 -20.63 30.58 -23.94
C ARG A 594 -20.12 29.42 -23.09
N LEU A 595 -18.81 29.18 -23.18
CA LEU A 595 -18.12 28.09 -22.50
C LEU A 595 -17.03 28.67 -21.60
N TYR A 596 -17.12 28.37 -20.31
CA TYR A 596 -16.23 28.87 -19.28
C TYR A 596 -15.48 27.71 -18.60
N TYR A 597 -14.20 27.93 -18.32
CA TYR A 597 -13.32 26.98 -17.64
C TYR A 597 -12.78 27.66 -16.37
N PRO A 598 -13.34 27.36 -15.18
CA PRO A 598 -12.84 27.93 -13.93
C PRO A 598 -11.38 27.53 -13.69
N LYS A 599 -10.55 28.48 -13.23
CA LYS A 599 -9.16 28.19 -12.86
C LYS A 599 -9.13 27.34 -11.59
N GLN A 600 -8.55 26.14 -11.67
CA GLN A 600 -8.48 25.17 -10.58
C GLN A 600 -7.44 25.62 -9.53
N LEU A 601 -7.81 25.55 -8.25
CA LEU A 601 -6.85 25.71 -7.15
C LEU A 601 -6.10 24.41 -6.91
N PHE A 602 -4.78 24.48 -6.75
CA PHE A 602 -3.94 23.30 -6.50
C PHE A 602 -3.53 23.10 -5.04
N GLY A 603 -3.62 24.12 -4.19
CA GLY A 603 -3.24 24.03 -2.78
C GLY A 603 -4.19 23.20 -1.92
N ALA A 604 -3.75 22.86 -0.71
CA ALA A 604 -4.61 22.30 0.34
C ALA A 604 -5.82 23.23 0.60
N LEU A 605 -6.96 22.65 0.96
CA LEU A 605 -8.17 23.39 1.31
C LEU A 605 -8.74 22.86 2.62
N THR A 606 -9.19 23.79 3.45
CA THR A 606 -9.92 23.51 4.69
C THR A 606 -11.41 23.51 4.38
N ASN A 607 -12.07 22.38 4.65
CA ASN A 607 -13.43 22.09 4.16
C ASN A 607 -14.15 21.13 5.15
N PRO A 608 -15.46 21.28 5.39
CA PRO A 608 -16.18 20.46 6.37
C PRO A 608 -16.05 18.95 6.11
N PHE A 609 -16.05 18.16 7.19
CA PHE A 609 -16.03 16.68 7.14
C PHE A 609 -14.75 16.02 6.58
N ILE A 610 -13.68 16.78 6.27
CA ILE A 610 -12.46 16.21 5.67
C ILE A 610 -11.15 16.83 6.20
N GLY A 611 -10.05 16.11 5.98
CA GLY A 611 -8.69 16.57 6.28
C GLY A 611 -8.22 16.26 7.70
N TRP A 612 -7.35 17.10 8.25
CA TRP A 612 -6.80 16.88 9.59
C TRP A 612 -7.84 17.05 10.70
N ALA A 613 -7.78 16.18 11.71
CA ALA A 613 -8.65 16.21 12.88
C ALA A 613 -7.83 16.03 14.18
N PRO A 614 -7.20 17.09 14.73
CA PRO A 614 -6.46 16.99 15.98
C PRO A 614 -7.40 16.88 17.19
N SER A 615 -6.87 16.53 18.36
CA SER A 615 -7.61 16.61 19.63
C SER A 615 -8.28 17.97 19.84
N SER A 616 -9.58 17.97 20.12
CA SER A 616 -10.31 19.14 20.61
C SER A 616 -9.77 19.66 21.95
N ARG A 617 -9.15 18.78 22.75
CA ARG A 617 -8.42 19.13 23.97
C ARG A 617 -6.99 19.48 23.60
N GLY A 618 -6.78 20.76 23.34
CA GLY A 618 -5.52 21.34 22.88
C GLY A 618 -5.73 22.72 22.27
N GLY A 619 -4.73 23.25 21.58
CA GLY A 619 -4.82 24.56 20.93
C GLY A 619 -3.50 25.02 20.32
N ASP A 620 -3.57 26.18 19.65
CA ASP A 620 -2.47 26.78 18.89
C ASP A 620 -1.88 25.87 17.79
N TYR A 621 -2.72 24.99 17.24
CA TYR A 621 -2.43 24.21 16.03
C TYR A 621 -2.12 25.14 14.86
N LYS A 622 -0.98 24.92 14.22
CA LYS A 622 -0.43 25.78 13.17
C LYS A 622 -0.93 25.42 11.78
N GLN A 623 -1.36 24.17 11.59
CA GLN A 623 -1.91 23.67 10.33
C GLN A 623 -3.44 23.86 10.29
N PRO A 624 -4.02 24.22 9.13
CA PRO A 624 -5.42 24.56 9.05
C PRO A 624 -6.31 23.30 8.94
N HIS A 625 -7.27 23.16 9.85
CA HIS A 625 -8.17 22.02 10.00
C HIS A 625 -9.64 22.46 9.98
N ALA A 626 -10.56 21.52 9.77
CA ALA A 626 -12.03 21.74 9.78
C ALA A 626 -12.76 20.77 10.72
N LEU A 627 -11.99 19.97 11.45
CA LEU A 627 -12.41 18.84 12.27
C LEU A 627 -11.61 18.83 13.55
N VAL A 628 -12.19 18.30 14.63
CA VAL A 628 -11.48 17.99 15.89
C VAL A 628 -12.02 16.70 16.51
N THR A 629 -11.17 15.90 17.16
CA THR A 629 -11.56 14.65 17.84
C THR A 629 -11.89 14.89 19.32
N ALA A 630 -12.87 14.16 19.87
CA ALA A 630 -13.23 14.23 21.28
C ALA A 630 -13.60 12.83 21.82
N SER A 631 -12.66 12.22 22.56
CA SER A 631 -12.90 10.99 23.31
C SER A 631 -13.61 11.30 24.64
N ILE A 632 -14.95 11.27 24.61
CA ILE A 632 -15.86 11.48 25.74
C ILE A 632 -15.84 10.24 26.63
N ARG A 633 -15.44 10.40 27.89
CA ARG A 633 -15.48 9.34 28.90
C ARG A 633 -16.82 9.39 29.62
N TRP A 634 -17.43 8.25 29.92
CA TRP A 634 -18.76 8.20 30.56
C TRP A 634 -18.79 8.93 31.91
N ARG A 635 -17.73 8.79 32.73
CA ARG A 635 -17.59 9.50 34.01
C ARG A 635 -17.59 11.03 33.91
N ASP A 636 -17.11 11.59 32.80
CA ASP A 636 -17.17 13.05 32.55
C ASP A 636 -18.57 13.52 32.13
N LEU A 637 -19.40 12.60 31.62
CA LEU A 637 -20.73 12.88 31.05
C LEU A 637 -21.85 12.69 32.08
N GLU A 638 -21.81 11.64 32.90
CA GLU A 638 -22.93 11.23 33.76
C GLU A 638 -22.50 10.99 35.22
N PRO A 639 -22.25 12.06 36.00
CA PRO A 639 -21.80 11.95 37.40
C PRO A 639 -22.82 11.27 38.34
N GLU A 640 -24.10 11.31 38.01
CA GLU A 640 -25.18 10.56 38.70
C GLU A 640 -26.12 9.95 37.65
N ARG A 641 -26.69 8.77 37.90
CA ARG A 641 -27.54 8.05 36.93
C ARG A 641 -28.71 8.90 36.45
N GLY A 642 -28.79 9.14 35.15
CA GLY A 642 -29.79 9.98 34.49
C GLY A 642 -29.51 11.48 34.50
N ARG A 643 -28.45 11.95 35.19
CA ARG A 643 -28.09 13.37 35.31
C ARG A 643 -26.81 13.67 34.54
N PHE A 644 -26.98 14.04 33.27
CA PHE A 644 -25.88 14.36 32.36
C PHE A 644 -25.38 15.80 32.52
N ASP A 645 -24.08 16.01 32.73
CA ASP A 645 -23.46 17.35 32.68
C ASP A 645 -22.98 17.70 31.27
N TRP A 646 -23.94 17.89 30.36
CA TRP A 646 -23.67 18.35 28.99
C TRP A 646 -22.87 19.66 28.96
N ALA A 647 -23.05 20.54 29.95
CA ALA A 647 -22.39 21.83 30.00
C ALA A 647 -20.92 21.71 30.44
N GLY A 648 -20.63 20.86 31.42
CA GLY A 648 -19.25 20.49 31.81
C GLY A 648 -18.52 19.77 30.69
N LEU A 649 -19.19 18.83 30.03
CA LEU A 649 -18.63 18.14 28.87
C LEU A 649 -18.28 19.11 27.73
N GLU A 650 -19.24 19.93 27.28
CA GLU A 650 -19.00 20.84 26.16
C GLU A 650 -17.98 21.94 26.48
N ARG A 651 -17.80 22.32 27.77
CA ARG A 651 -16.65 23.13 28.23
C ARG A 651 -15.33 22.34 28.17
N LYS A 652 -15.30 21.09 28.63
CA LYS A 652 -14.07 20.26 28.72
C LYS A 652 -13.43 19.98 27.35
N TYR A 653 -14.24 19.92 26.29
CA TYR A 653 -13.82 19.66 24.91
C TYR A 653 -13.98 20.90 23.99
N ASP A 654 -14.02 22.11 24.56
CA ASP A 654 -13.96 23.38 23.82
C ASP A 654 -15.03 23.56 22.70
N PHE A 655 -16.22 22.97 22.86
CA PHE A 655 -17.27 22.98 21.81
C PHE A 655 -17.63 24.39 21.32
N ALA A 656 -17.64 25.38 22.21
CA ALA A 656 -17.92 26.78 21.83
C ALA A 656 -16.78 27.44 21.04
N LYS A 657 -15.52 27.09 21.31
CA LYS A 657 -14.34 27.61 20.63
C LYS A 657 -14.24 27.06 19.20
N TRP A 658 -14.31 25.73 19.06
CA TRP A 658 -14.20 25.07 17.76
C TRP A 658 -15.41 25.37 16.85
N ALA A 659 -16.64 25.36 17.39
CA ALA A 659 -17.81 25.76 16.61
C ALA A 659 -17.83 27.24 16.19
N ALA A 660 -17.12 28.13 16.90
CA ALA A 660 -17.03 29.55 16.53
C ALA A 660 -16.13 29.83 15.33
N VAL A 661 -15.17 28.93 15.03
CA VAL A 661 -14.35 28.99 13.79
C VAL A 661 -14.94 28.14 12.66
N GLY A 662 -15.95 27.30 12.96
CA GLY A 662 -16.68 26.46 11.99
C GLY A 662 -16.30 24.98 12.01
N ASP A 663 -15.40 24.58 12.90
CA ASP A 663 -14.91 23.20 13.00
C ASP A 663 -15.98 22.26 13.56
N ARG A 664 -15.96 21.00 13.09
CA ARG A 664 -16.93 19.98 13.47
C ARG A 664 -16.28 18.78 14.16
N PHE A 665 -16.98 18.22 15.14
CA PHE A 665 -16.47 17.22 16.06
C PHE A 665 -16.58 15.79 15.54
N ILE A 666 -15.56 14.99 15.83
CA ILE A 666 -15.56 13.53 15.75
C ILE A 666 -15.66 13.02 17.18
N LEU A 667 -16.81 12.45 17.56
CA LEU A 667 -17.06 12.02 18.94
C LEU A 667 -16.78 10.52 19.10
N ARG A 668 -15.74 10.17 19.88
CA ARG A 668 -15.54 8.81 20.40
C ARG A 668 -16.15 8.74 21.81
N PHE A 669 -16.93 7.71 22.12
CA PHE A 669 -17.43 7.50 23.50
C PHE A 669 -16.81 6.25 24.10
N VAL A 670 -16.06 6.43 25.20
CA VAL A 670 -15.12 5.46 25.78
C VAL A 670 -15.44 5.16 27.24
N MET A 671 -15.09 3.94 27.68
CA MET A 671 -15.34 3.44 29.05
C MET A 671 -14.06 3.02 29.80
N ASP A 672 -12.91 3.07 29.12
CA ASP A 672 -11.61 2.55 29.57
C ASP A 672 -10.48 3.25 28.77
N VAL A 673 -9.70 4.12 29.41
CA VAL A 673 -8.64 4.94 28.81
C VAL A 673 -7.37 4.85 29.68
N PRO A 674 -6.45 3.90 29.39
CA PRO A 674 -5.27 3.68 30.21
C PRO A 674 -4.45 4.94 30.49
N GLY A 675 -3.88 5.00 31.70
CA GLY A 675 -3.01 6.07 32.19
C GLY A 675 -2.13 5.60 33.35
N ASP A 676 -1.60 6.50 34.18
CA ASP A 676 -0.61 6.13 35.21
C ASP A 676 -1.20 5.58 36.54
N ASP A 677 -2.47 5.88 36.83
CA ASP A 677 -3.14 5.52 38.09
C ASP A 677 -4.00 4.26 37.96
N PRO A 678 -3.71 3.15 38.67
CA PRO A 678 -4.54 1.93 38.67
C PRO A 678 -5.90 2.08 39.39
N ASN A 679 -6.11 3.19 40.11
CA ASN A 679 -7.35 3.43 40.85
C ASN A 679 -8.41 4.18 40.02
N HIS A 680 -8.02 4.81 38.91
CA HIS A 680 -8.94 5.59 38.11
C HIS A 680 -10.05 4.74 37.48
N LEU A 681 -11.14 5.40 37.14
CA LEU A 681 -12.31 4.84 36.46
C LEU A 681 -12.73 5.84 35.38
N ASP A 682 -13.11 5.35 34.20
CA ASP A 682 -13.72 6.15 33.13
C ASP A 682 -15.23 5.87 32.97
N ILE A 683 -15.74 4.83 33.63
CA ILE A 683 -17.16 4.70 33.97
C ILE A 683 -17.50 5.53 35.23
N PRO A 684 -18.76 5.98 35.40
CA PRO A 684 -19.17 6.73 36.59
C PRO A 684 -19.06 5.94 37.90
N ASP A 685 -18.80 6.64 39.01
CA ASP A 685 -18.72 6.06 40.35
C ASP A 685 -20.03 5.43 40.83
N TRP A 686 -21.19 5.88 40.31
CA TRP A 686 -22.48 5.21 40.57
C TRP A 686 -22.60 3.88 39.82
N LEU A 687 -22.05 3.78 38.60
CA LEU A 687 -22.14 2.59 37.76
C LEU A 687 -21.20 1.51 38.28
N TYR A 688 -19.96 1.86 38.64
CA TYR A 688 -19.03 0.93 39.30
C TYR A 688 -19.64 0.31 40.57
N ARG A 689 -20.30 1.12 41.41
CA ARG A 689 -20.99 0.63 42.62
C ARG A 689 -22.19 -0.24 42.30
N ALA A 690 -23.03 0.14 41.34
CA ALA A 690 -24.19 -0.66 40.95
C ALA A 690 -23.78 -2.02 40.35
N LEU A 691 -22.70 -2.06 39.58
CA LEU A 691 -22.10 -3.30 39.07
C LEU A 691 -21.54 -4.16 40.22
N ALA A 692 -20.79 -3.56 41.15
CA ALA A 692 -20.24 -4.29 42.29
C ALA A 692 -21.32 -4.81 43.26
N GLU A 693 -22.46 -4.12 43.38
CA GLU A 693 -23.62 -4.55 44.16
C GLU A 693 -24.41 -5.68 43.46
N ALA A 694 -24.57 -5.62 42.14
CA ALA A 694 -25.34 -6.60 41.37
C ALA A 694 -24.56 -7.88 40.99
N GLU A 695 -23.26 -7.76 40.73
CA GLU A 695 -22.42 -8.82 40.14
C GLU A 695 -21.15 -9.13 40.99
N GLY A 696 -20.95 -8.41 42.11
CA GLY A 696 -19.74 -8.48 42.94
C GLY A 696 -18.58 -7.65 42.37
N GLU A 697 -17.56 -7.34 43.18
CA GLU A 697 -16.43 -6.50 42.73
C GLU A 697 -15.71 -7.06 41.50
N ALA A 698 -15.49 -8.38 41.46
CA ALA A 698 -14.91 -9.07 40.29
C ALA A 698 -15.86 -9.14 39.08
N GLY A 699 -17.19 -9.12 39.31
CA GLY A 699 -18.18 -9.03 38.26
C GLY A 699 -18.34 -7.63 37.68
N ALA A 700 -17.86 -6.58 38.38
CA ALA A 700 -17.88 -5.22 37.87
C ALA A 700 -16.80 -4.95 36.81
N GLY A 701 -15.64 -5.61 36.90
CA GLY A 701 -14.51 -5.43 35.99
C GLY A 701 -13.16 -5.62 36.67
N ILE A 702 -12.08 -5.34 35.93
CA ILE A 702 -10.71 -5.66 36.31
C ILE A 702 -9.89 -4.38 36.44
N ARG A 703 -9.23 -4.18 37.59
CA ARG A 703 -8.19 -3.16 37.78
C ARG A 703 -6.85 -3.70 37.31
N TYR A 704 -6.13 -2.92 36.52
CA TYR A 704 -4.87 -3.34 35.91
C TYR A 704 -3.74 -2.33 36.08
N LYS A 705 -2.50 -2.82 36.02
CA LYS A 705 -1.27 -2.02 35.96
C LYS A 705 -0.16 -2.80 35.27
N THR A 706 0.15 -2.42 34.04
CA THR A 706 1.31 -2.91 33.28
C THR A 706 2.42 -1.84 33.28
N LYS A 707 3.36 -1.87 32.34
CA LYS A 707 4.31 -0.76 32.11
C LYS A 707 3.79 0.24 31.07
N GLU A 708 2.82 -0.21 30.28
CA GLU A 708 2.24 0.44 29.10
C GLU A 708 0.93 1.17 29.46
N GLY A 709 0.30 0.83 30.59
CA GLY A 709 -0.83 1.56 31.16
C GLY A 709 -1.41 0.92 32.43
N ALA A 710 -2.21 1.67 33.15
CA ALA A 710 -2.98 1.25 34.32
C ALA A 710 -4.39 1.85 34.26
N GLY A 711 -5.36 1.24 34.94
CA GLY A 711 -6.75 1.69 34.93
C GLY A 711 -7.75 0.62 35.36
N PHE A 712 -8.97 0.71 34.84
CA PHE A 712 -10.06 -0.24 35.10
C PHE A 712 -10.84 -0.55 33.83
N SER A 713 -10.82 -1.81 33.40
CA SER A 713 -11.64 -2.29 32.28
C SER A 713 -12.93 -2.88 32.84
N PRO A 714 -14.12 -2.32 32.52
CA PRO A 714 -15.38 -2.81 33.05
C PRO A 714 -15.74 -4.18 32.44
N ASN A 715 -16.51 -5.00 33.16
CA ASN A 715 -16.99 -6.29 32.66
C ASN A 715 -17.95 -6.07 31.49
N TYR A 716 -17.45 -6.12 30.25
CA TYR A 716 -18.24 -5.95 29.05
C TYR A 716 -19.36 -7.00 28.88
N GLY A 717 -19.26 -8.15 29.55
CA GLY A 717 -20.31 -9.17 29.58
C GLY A 717 -21.49 -8.87 30.51
N SER A 718 -21.36 -7.89 31.41
CA SER A 718 -22.40 -7.50 32.38
C SER A 718 -23.72 -7.13 31.68
N PRO A 719 -24.86 -7.77 32.02
CA PRO A 719 -26.17 -7.37 31.52
C PRO A 719 -26.53 -5.93 31.91
N LEU A 720 -26.16 -5.51 33.13
CA LEU A 720 -26.40 -4.16 33.63
C LEU A 720 -25.59 -3.11 32.85
N LEU A 721 -24.31 -3.38 32.58
CA LEU A 721 -23.47 -2.49 31.77
C LEU A 721 -24.02 -2.32 30.35
N ILE A 722 -24.51 -3.41 29.73
CA ILE A 722 -25.11 -3.37 28.38
C ILE A 722 -26.41 -2.55 28.37
N GLU A 723 -27.27 -2.67 29.39
CA GLU A 723 -28.50 -1.87 29.49
C GLU A 723 -28.21 -0.38 29.68
N GLU A 724 -27.32 -0.06 30.63
CA GLU A 724 -26.90 1.31 30.94
C GLU A 724 -26.14 1.95 29.77
N HIS A 725 -25.31 1.18 29.06
CA HIS A 725 -24.64 1.61 27.83
C HIS A 725 -25.67 2.02 26.77
N ALA A 726 -26.64 1.14 26.48
CA ALA A 726 -27.68 1.45 25.52
C ALA A 726 -28.52 2.67 25.95
N ARG A 727 -28.66 2.94 27.26
CA ARG A 727 -29.31 4.15 27.78
C ARG A 727 -28.49 5.42 27.53
N VAL A 728 -27.18 5.43 27.81
CA VAL A 728 -26.32 6.61 27.54
C VAL A 728 -26.13 6.86 26.04
N ILE A 729 -26.02 5.81 25.20
CA ILE A 729 -25.93 6.00 23.74
C ILE A 729 -27.22 6.63 23.17
N ARG A 730 -28.41 6.23 23.65
CA ARG A 730 -29.67 6.93 23.31
C ARG A 730 -29.68 8.40 23.74
N ALA A 731 -29.07 8.72 24.88
CA ALA A 731 -28.94 10.10 25.34
C ALA A 731 -27.98 10.93 24.48
N LEU A 732 -26.84 10.34 24.09
CA LEU A 732 -25.86 10.93 23.18
C LEU A 732 -26.44 11.18 21.78
N ALA A 733 -27.17 10.21 21.21
CA ALA A 733 -27.86 10.40 19.93
C ALA A 733 -28.91 11.53 20.00
N LYS A 734 -29.74 11.55 21.05
CA LYS A 734 -30.70 12.64 21.30
C LYS A 734 -30.02 14.00 21.44
N ARG A 735 -28.77 14.06 21.91
CA ARG A 735 -27.99 15.30 22.03
C ARG A 735 -27.28 15.70 20.74
N TYR A 736 -26.78 14.75 19.95
CA TYR A 736 -25.77 15.00 18.92
C TYR A 736 -26.06 14.49 17.51
N ASP A 737 -27.07 13.63 17.28
CA ASP A 737 -27.32 13.07 15.93
C ASP A 737 -27.67 14.17 14.90
N ALA A 738 -28.55 15.09 15.29
CA ALA A 738 -28.91 16.28 14.52
C ALA A 738 -28.09 17.54 14.88
N ASP A 739 -27.04 17.45 15.71
CA ASP A 739 -26.26 18.64 16.11
C ASP A 739 -25.27 19.02 14.98
N PRO A 740 -25.33 20.25 14.43
CA PRO A 740 -24.49 20.64 13.29
C PRO A 740 -23.01 20.69 13.65
N ARG A 741 -22.66 20.85 14.94
CA ARG A 741 -21.28 20.88 15.42
C ARG A 741 -20.62 19.50 15.34
N VAL A 742 -21.34 18.42 15.07
CA VAL A 742 -20.80 17.06 15.01
C VAL A 742 -20.72 16.56 13.57
N ALA A 743 -19.53 16.16 13.15
CA ALA A 743 -19.22 15.59 11.83
C ALA A 743 -19.43 14.08 11.79
N PHE A 744 -18.89 13.35 12.77
CA PHE A 744 -18.82 11.90 12.79
C PHE A 744 -18.92 11.34 14.20
N ILE A 745 -19.37 10.09 14.33
CA ILE A 745 -19.38 9.34 15.59
C ILE A 745 -18.47 8.12 15.44
N GLN A 746 -17.49 8.01 16.32
CA GLN A 746 -16.56 6.91 16.39
C GLN A 746 -17.01 5.95 17.52
N ILE A 747 -17.38 4.72 17.17
CA ILE A 747 -17.77 3.71 18.16
C ILE A 747 -16.52 3.30 18.93
N GLY A 748 -16.47 3.57 20.25
CA GLY A 748 -15.26 3.34 21.06
C GLY A 748 -15.55 2.81 22.46
N SER A 749 -16.68 2.14 22.67
CA SER A 749 -17.10 1.75 24.02
C SER A 749 -16.38 0.52 24.58
N LEU A 750 -15.63 -0.21 23.75
CA LEU A 750 -15.08 -1.52 24.09
C LEU A 750 -13.55 -1.56 24.00
N GLY A 751 -12.92 -2.03 25.07
CA GLY A 751 -11.48 -2.21 25.18
C GLY A 751 -10.72 -0.90 25.41
N HIS A 752 -9.43 -1.02 25.69
CA HIS A 752 -8.54 0.09 25.98
C HIS A 752 -8.58 1.16 24.88
N TYR A 753 -8.69 2.42 25.26
CA TYR A 753 -8.84 3.60 24.38
C TYR A 753 -10.06 3.54 23.42
N GLY A 754 -10.93 2.53 23.55
CA GLY A 754 -12.03 2.25 22.62
C GLY A 754 -11.65 1.50 21.35
N GLU A 755 -10.57 0.71 21.38
CA GLU A 755 -9.94 0.13 20.19
C GLU A 755 -10.32 -1.32 19.89
N PHE A 756 -11.29 -1.88 20.62
CA PHE A 756 -11.76 -3.27 20.48
C PHE A 756 -10.64 -4.30 20.76
N HIS A 757 -9.85 -4.10 21.82
CA HIS A 757 -8.95 -5.11 22.40
C HIS A 757 -8.71 -4.85 23.90
N THR A 758 -8.39 -5.90 24.66
CA THR A 758 -8.03 -5.86 26.09
C THR A 758 -6.53 -6.11 26.33
N ALA A 759 -5.64 -5.69 25.42
CA ALA A 759 -4.22 -6.13 25.42
C ALA A 759 -3.31 -5.70 26.60
N LEU A 760 -3.85 -5.05 27.64
CA LEU A 760 -3.18 -4.81 28.94
C LEU A 760 -3.66 -5.77 30.04
N LEU A 761 -4.52 -6.73 29.69
CA LEU A 761 -5.10 -7.78 30.53
C LEU A 761 -4.67 -9.17 30.01
N GLU A 762 -4.75 -10.18 30.87
CA GLU A 762 -4.66 -11.59 30.44
C GLU A 762 -6.03 -12.09 29.93
N GLU A 763 -7.12 -11.42 30.34
CA GLU A 763 -8.49 -11.77 30.03
C GLU A 763 -8.89 -11.40 28.58
N PRO A 764 -9.54 -12.33 27.85
CA PRO A 764 -9.89 -12.14 26.46
C PRO A 764 -10.97 -11.05 26.28
N PHE A 765 -10.84 -10.28 25.21
CA PHE A 765 -11.83 -9.29 24.81
C PHE A 765 -13.18 -9.99 24.49
N PRO A 766 -14.34 -9.39 24.84
CA PRO A 766 -15.66 -10.02 24.74
C PRO A 766 -15.99 -10.61 23.36
N SER A 767 -16.76 -11.70 23.37
CA SER A 767 -17.24 -12.40 22.18
C SER A 767 -18.11 -11.50 21.28
N LEU A 768 -18.30 -11.91 20.03
CA LEU A 768 -19.07 -11.17 19.04
C LEU A 768 -20.51 -10.92 19.51
N GLY A 769 -21.18 -11.94 20.08
CA GLY A 769 -22.55 -11.82 20.61
C GLY A 769 -22.69 -10.87 21.83
N VAL A 770 -21.59 -10.49 22.49
CA VAL A 770 -21.57 -9.42 23.50
C VAL A 770 -21.28 -8.08 22.82
N SER A 771 -20.20 -8.00 22.04
CA SER A 771 -19.73 -6.75 21.43
C SER A 771 -20.70 -6.16 20.41
N ASP A 772 -21.41 -7.00 19.64
CA ASP A 772 -22.49 -6.58 18.75
C ASP A 772 -23.62 -5.85 19.49
N ARG A 773 -23.90 -6.14 20.76
CA ARG A 773 -24.95 -5.43 21.52
C ARG A 773 -24.58 -3.97 21.80
N TYR A 774 -23.29 -3.68 22.01
CA TYR A 774 -22.78 -2.32 22.15
C TYR A 774 -22.81 -1.57 20.82
N VAL A 775 -22.44 -2.24 19.71
CA VAL A 775 -22.50 -1.65 18.36
C VAL A 775 -23.95 -1.39 17.94
N GLN A 776 -24.87 -2.31 18.22
CA GLN A 776 -26.31 -2.18 17.96
C GLN A 776 -26.91 -0.95 18.66
N ALA A 777 -26.47 -0.63 19.88
CA ALA A 777 -26.94 0.57 20.57
C ALA A 777 -26.67 1.87 19.78
N TYR A 778 -25.58 1.92 18.99
CA TYR A 778 -25.31 3.05 18.09
C TYR A 778 -26.17 3.00 16.83
N THR A 779 -26.27 1.83 16.17
CA THR A 779 -27.03 1.68 14.92
C THR A 779 -28.54 1.85 15.12
N ASP A 780 -29.03 1.63 16.35
CA ASP A 780 -30.42 1.91 16.73
C ASP A 780 -30.69 3.38 17.09
N ALA A 781 -29.70 4.08 17.63
CA ALA A 781 -29.86 5.43 18.17
C ALA A 781 -29.50 6.55 17.18
N PHE A 782 -28.40 6.42 16.44
CA PHE A 782 -27.95 7.40 15.46
C PHE A 782 -28.50 7.06 14.06
N ARG A 783 -29.16 8.03 13.42
CA ARG A 783 -29.84 7.87 12.12
C ARG A 783 -29.38 8.91 11.08
N GLU A 784 -28.91 10.07 11.52
CA GLU A 784 -28.41 11.13 10.62
C GLU A 784 -26.88 11.08 10.46
N LYS A 785 -26.13 10.97 11.56
CA LYS A 785 -24.65 10.95 11.51
C LYS A 785 -24.10 9.71 10.84
N ARG A 786 -22.96 9.92 10.21
CA ARG A 786 -22.06 8.84 9.77
C ARG A 786 -21.29 8.31 10.99
N ILE A 787 -21.54 7.03 11.28
CA ILE A 787 -20.98 6.26 12.40
C ILE A 787 -19.97 5.24 11.89
N GLY A 788 -18.85 5.03 12.59
CA GLY A 788 -17.78 4.12 12.16
C GLY A 788 -17.02 3.40 13.28
N MET A 789 -16.30 2.35 12.93
CA MET A 789 -15.75 1.32 13.82
C MET A 789 -14.31 0.89 13.43
N ARG A 790 -13.44 0.53 14.38
CA ARG A 790 -12.02 0.24 14.09
C ARG A 790 -11.82 -0.99 13.19
N LYS A 791 -12.66 -2.00 13.38
CA LYS A 791 -12.54 -3.34 12.77
C LYS A 791 -13.83 -3.68 12.02
N PRO A 792 -13.76 -4.32 10.84
CA PRO A 792 -14.94 -4.61 10.04
C PRO A 792 -15.67 -5.84 10.58
N PHE A 793 -16.54 -5.67 11.58
CA PHE A 793 -17.36 -6.74 12.15
C PHE A 793 -18.60 -7.02 11.24
N PRO A 794 -19.24 -8.21 11.32
CA PRO A 794 -20.44 -8.51 10.55
C PRO A 794 -21.58 -7.50 10.72
N LEU A 795 -21.79 -7.01 11.95
CA LEU A 795 -22.78 -5.96 12.20
C LEU A 795 -22.37 -4.62 11.58
N ALA A 796 -21.07 -4.35 11.46
CA ALA A 796 -20.55 -3.16 10.78
C ALA A 796 -20.80 -3.21 9.26
N ALA A 797 -20.65 -4.39 8.64
CA ALA A 797 -20.98 -4.63 7.24
C ALA A 797 -22.49 -4.50 7.00
N ALA A 798 -23.31 -5.16 7.82
CA ALA A 798 -24.77 -5.15 7.73
C ALA A 798 -25.36 -3.73 7.83
N HIS A 799 -24.82 -2.89 8.72
CA HIS A 799 -25.28 -1.51 8.91
C HIS A 799 -24.53 -0.46 8.09
N ARG A 800 -23.62 -0.85 7.19
CA ARG A 800 -22.85 0.07 6.33
C ARG A 800 -22.10 1.15 7.12
N LEU A 801 -21.38 0.71 8.14
CA LEU A 801 -20.56 1.59 8.98
C LEU A 801 -19.30 2.08 8.24
N GLY A 802 -18.76 3.21 8.70
CA GLY A 802 -17.42 3.64 8.31
C GLY A 802 -16.38 2.80 9.04
N LEU A 803 -15.14 2.80 8.55
CA LEU A 803 -14.02 2.13 9.20
C LEU A 803 -12.96 3.16 9.60
N TYR A 804 -12.19 2.88 10.66
CA TYR A 804 -11.03 3.69 11.00
C TYR A 804 -9.80 2.88 11.43
N ASN A 805 -8.61 3.43 11.17
CA ASN A 805 -7.31 2.85 11.49
C ASN A 805 -6.48 3.83 12.32
N ASP A 806 -6.37 3.62 13.63
CA ASP A 806 -5.51 4.45 14.49
C ASP A 806 -4.05 3.96 14.54
N MET A 807 -3.66 3.11 13.57
CA MET A 807 -2.28 2.74 13.25
C MET A 807 -1.89 3.28 11.86
N PHE A 808 -2.42 4.43 11.44
CA PHE A 808 -2.16 4.98 10.11
C PHE A 808 -0.68 5.35 9.95
N GLY A 809 -0.15 5.25 8.74
CA GLY A 809 1.26 5.47 8.41
C GLY A 809 2.13 4.23 8.62
N GLU A 810 1.72 3.26 9.43
CA GLU A 810 2.34 1.94 9.48
C GLU A 810 1.92 1.11 8.26
N ALA A 811 2.89 0.73 7.41
CA ALA A 811 2.62 0.04 6.16
C ALA A 811 1.93 -1.32 6.38
N ASP A 812 2.56 -2.20 7.17
CA ASP A 812 2.05 -3.57 7.40
C ASP A 812 0.72 -3.57 8.14
N ALA A 813 0.55 -2.71 9.16
CA ALA A 813 -0.71 -2.60 9.90
C ALA A 813 -1.84 -2.06 9.02
N THR A 814 -1.58 -1.04 8.20
CA THR A 814 -2.58 -0.47 7.28
C THR A 814 -2.93 -1.46 6.18
N ALA A 815 -1.95 -2.13 5.57
CA ALA A 815 -2.19 -3.19 4.58
C ALA A 815 -2.98 -4.38 5.17
N THR A 816 -2.66 -4.78 6.41
CA THR A 816 -3.40 -5.82 7.14
C THR A 816 -4.86 -5.42 7.37
N TRP A 817 -5.10 -4.18 7.79
CA TRP A 817 -6.45 -3.63 8.01
C TRP A 817 -7.27 -3.51 6.72
N LEU A 818 -6.66 -3.08 5.61
CA LEU A 818 -7.27 -3.11 4.27
C LEU A 818 -7.61 -4.55 3.84
N GLY A 819 -6.71 -5.50 4.12
CA GLY A 819 -6.94 -6.93 3.89
C GLY A 819 -8.13 -7.49 4.68
N TRP A 820 -8.32 -7.04 5.93
CA TRP A 820 -9.52 -7.39 6.72
C TRP A 820 -10.80 -6.86 6.08
N ALA A 821 -10.81 -5.62 5.57
CA ALA A 821 -11.97 -5.05 4.88
C ALA A 821 -12.29 -5.80 3.58
N ALA A 822 -11.29 -6.14 2.76
CA ALA A 822 -11.49 -6.80 1.47
C ALA A 822 -11.87 -8.29 1.57
N SER A 823 -11.15 -9.02 2.43
CA SER A 823 -11.16 -10.50 2.50
C SER A 823 -11.75 -11.07 3.79
N GLY A 824 -12.21 -10.21 4.70
CA GLY A 824 -12.81 -10.58 5.97
C GLY A 824 -11.76 -10.71 7.06
N TRP A 825 -12.08 -10.23 8.27
CA TRP A 825 -11.15 -10.21 9.38
C TRP A 825 -10.89 -11.64 9.90
N GLY A 826 -9.78 -12.26 9.50
CA GLY A 826 -9.44 -13.63 9.92
C GLY A 826 -9.35 -13.83 11.44
N GLY A 827 -8.97 -12.79 12.18
CA GLY A 827 -8.93 -12.81 13.65
C GLY A 827 -10.32 -12.87 14.31
N ILE A 828 -11.43 -12.71 13.56
CA ILE A 828 -12.76 -12.78 14.16
C ILE A 828 -13.10 -14.17 14.76
N ALA A 829 -12.37 -15.21 14.33
CA ALA A 829 -12.49 -16.57 14.82
C ALA A 829 -12.34 -16.67 16.35
N ASP A 830 -11.49 -15.83 16.96
CA ASP A 830 -11.21 -15.85 18.40
C ASP A 830 -12.40 -15.35 19.26
N TYR A 831 -13.41 -14.74 18.64
CA TYR A 831 -14.56 -14.11 19.32
C TYR A 831 -15.89 -14.84 19.07
N VAL A 832 -15.88 -15.97 18.36
CA VAL A 832 -17.06 -16.76 18.01
C VAL A 832 -16.84 -18.25 18.28
N GLN A 833 -17.88 -19.08 18.21
CA GLN A 833 -17.67 -20.52 18.24
C GLN A 833 -16.97 -20.99 16.95
N PRO A 834 -16.09 -22.01 16.97
CA PRO A 834 -15.34 -22.43 15.77
C PRO A 834 -16.21 -22.73 14.54
N ALA A 835 -17.41 -23.29 14.74
CA ALA A 835 -18.38 -23.55 13.67
C ALA A 835 -18.97 -22.28 13.01
N GLN A 836 -18.78 -21.11 13.64
CA GLN A 836 -19.23 -19.80 13.16
C GLN A 836 -18.09 -18.98 12.53
N ALA A 837 -16.82 -19.36 12.74
CA ALA A 837 -15.64 -18.56 12.39
C ALA A 837 -15.60 -18.13 10.91
N GLN A 838 -15.86 -19.06 9.98
CA GLN A 838 -15.86 -18.75 8.55
C GLN A 838 -17.03 -17.82 8.17
N ALA A 839 -18.25 -18.08 8.65
CA ALA A 839 -19.41 -17.23 8.38
C ALA A 839 -19.25 -15.82 8.99
N ALA A 840 -18.63 -15.70 10.16
CA ALA A 840 -18.29 -14.42 10.77
C ALA A 840 -17.21 -13.67 9.97
N LYS A 841 -16.21 -14.37 9.43
CA LYS A 841 -15.20 -13.79 8.54
C LYS A 841 -15.81 -13.32 7.21
N ASP A 842 -16.67 -14.10 6.59
CA ASP A 842 -17.31 -13.73 5.32
C ASP A 842 -18.30 -12.58 5.48
N GLY A 843 -19.11 -12.61 6.56
CA GLY A 843 -19.99 -11.50 6.92
C GLY A 843 -19.24 -10.22 7.34
N SER A 844 -17.98 -10.33 7.75
CA SER A 844 -17.07 -9.23 8.10
C SER A 844 -16.57 -8.43 6.87
N ARG A 845 -16.82 -8.88 5.64
CA ARG A 845 -16.30 -8.23 4.42
C ARG A 845 -16.98 -6.89 4.12
N MET A 846 -16.16 -5.85 3.92
CA MET A 846 -16.58 -4.46 3.68
C MET A 846 -15.73 -3.71 2.62
N PRO A 847 -15.34 -4.29 1.46
CA PRO A 847 -14.37 -3.68 0.53
C PRO A 847 -14.69 -2.25 0.07
N GLU A 848 -15.98 -1.92 -0.09
CA GLU A 848 -16.43 -0.63 -0.62
C GLU A 848 -16.98 0.32 0.46
N TRP A 849 -16.57 0.17 1.74
CA TRP A 849 -17.10 0.95 2.88
C TRP A 849 -17.11 2.46 2.65
N TRP A 850 -16.01 2.93 2.09
CA TRP A 850 -15.72 4.33 1.78
C TRP A 850 -16.70 4.97 0.78
N ARG A 851 -17.48 4.18 0.02
CA ARG A 851 -18.51 4.72 -0.89
C ARG A 851 -19.75 5.23 -0.16
N TYR A 852 -20.07 4.66 0.99
CA TYR A 852 -21.31 4.94 1.72
C TYR A 852 -21.10 5.61 3.08
N ASN A 853 -19.93 5.44 3.69
CA ASN A 853 -19.59 5.98 5.01
C ASN A 853 -18.08 6.29 5.08
N TYR A 854 -17.64 7.03 6.10
CA TYR A 854 -16.29 7.58 6.12
C TYR A 854 -15.20 6.52 6.30
N SER A 855 -13.99 6.89 5.88
CA SER A 855 -12.74 6.23 6.26
C SER A 855 -11.86 7.22 7.03
N GLY A 856 -11.14 6.80 8.07
CA GLY A 856 -10.28 7.69 8.84
C GLY A 856 -9.44 6.99 9.89
N GLY A 857 -9.13 7.66 11.00
CA GLY A 857 -8.30 7.13 12.08
C GLY A 857 -7.27 8.15 12.57
N GLU A 858 -6.12 7.69 13.05
CA GLU A 858 -5.03 8.52 13.58
C GLU A 858 -3.67 7.92 13.15
N PHE A 859 -2.66 8.77 12.94
CA PHE A 859 -1.28 8.33 12.77
C PHE A 859 -0.81 7.56 14.00
N SER A 860 -0.09 6.46 13.79
CA SER A 860 0.47 5.64 14.87
C SER A 860 1.36 6.47 15.83
N SER A 861 1.36 6.10 17.11
CA SER A 861 2.27 6.67 18.10
C SER A 861 3.71 6.10 18.04
N ASN A 862 3.99 5.16 17.13
CA ASN A 862 5.28 4.49 17.00
C ASN A 862 6.40 5.36 16.40
N TYR A 863 6.06 6.42 15.68
CA TYR A 863 7.01 7.36 15.08
C TYR A 863 6.81 8.79 15.58
N ALA A 864 7.85 9.61 15.43
CA ALA A 864 7.73 11.05 15.60
C ALA A 864 6.81 11.64 14.49
N PRO A 865 6.05 12.71 14.75
CA PRO A 865 4.99 13.18 13.85
C PRO A 865 5.48 13.70 12.49
N ASP A 866 6.70 14.24 12.45
CA ASP A 866 7.45 14.72 11.29
C ASP A 866 7.81 13.58 10.31
N VAL A 867 8.09 12.39 10.83
CA VAL A 867 8.45 11.17 10.05
C VAL A 867 7.31 10.70 9.13
N TYR A 868 6.09 11.22 9.26
CA TYR A 868 4.99 10.93 8.31
C TYR A 868 5.00 11.81 7.05
N VAL A 869 5.78 12.88 7.03
CA VAL A 869 5.88 13.85 5.92
C VAL A 869 7.30 14.02 5.39
N ASP A 870 8.21 13.15 5.81
CA ASP A 870 9.59 13.07 5.33
C ASP A 870 9.71 12.47 3.91
N GLU A 871 10.95 12.37 3.41
CA GLU A 871 11.25 11.79 2.09
C GLU A 871 11.01 10.27 1.99
N GLU A 872 11.16 9.51 3.08
CA GLU A 872 11.05 8.05 3.10
C GLU A 872 9.58 7.58 3.10
N ARG A 873 8.68 8.38 3.70
CA ARG A 873 7.33 7.94 4.08
C ARG A 873 6.19 8.76 3.50
N LEU A 874 6.42 9.97 2.98
CA LEU A 874 5.34 10.78 2.38
C LEU A 874 4.61 10.03 1.26
N LEU A 875 5.32 9.31 0.38
CA LEU A 875 4.70 8.54 -0.69
C LEU A 875 3.89 7.35 -0.15
N ARG A 876 4.38 6.68 0.91
CA ARG A 876 3.66 5.58 1.57
C ARG A 876 2.39 6.07 2.26
N ALA A 877 2.46 7.20 2.97
CA ALA A 877 1.28 7.85 3.56
C ALA A 877 0.28 8.29 2.48
N ALA A 878 0.74 8.87 1.36
CA ALA A 878 -0.11 9.24 0.23
C ALA A 878 -0.77 8.02 -0.45
N ALA A 879 -0.04 6.90 -0.59
CA ALA A 879 -0.58 5.64 -1.09
C ALA A 879 -1.64 5.06 -0.13
N GLN A 880 -1.38 5.09 1.19
CA GLN A 880 -2.35 4.68 2.21
C GLN A 880 -3.60 5.56 2.21
N ILE A 881 -3.50 6.88 2.02
CA ILE A 881 -4.68 7.78 1.92
C ILE A 881 -5.55 7.38 0.74
N ARG A 882 -4.94 7.12 -0.42
CA ARG A 882 -5.65 6.68 -1.64
C ARG A 882 -6.30 5.30 -1.43
N ALA A 883 -5.54 4.30 -0.98
CA ALA A 883 -6.01 2.92 -0.83
C ALA A 883 -7.05 2.71 0.28
N SER A 884 -7.00 3.50 1.35
CA SER A 884 -8.02 3.51 2.42
C SER A 884 -9.17 4.48 2.17
N HIS A 885 -9.11 5.28 1.09
CA HIS A 885 -10.04 6.38 0.83
C HIS A 885 -10.21 7.32 2.04
N ALA A 886 -9.10 7.62 2.73
CA ALA A 886 -9.11 8.37 3.99
C ALA A 886 -9.79 9.73 3.82
N SER A 887 -10.87 9.93 4.57
CA SER A 887 -11.64 11.17 4.58
C SER A 887 -11.01 12.20 5.53
N TRP A 888 -10.50 11.73 6.67
CA TRP A 888 -9.84 12.52 7.69
C TRP A 888 -8.79 11.70 8.44
N ILE A 889 -7.78 12.35 9.02
CA ILE A 889 -6.73 11.71 9.83
C ILE A 889 -6.46 12.53 11.09
N GLY A 890 -6.44 11.85 12.24
CA GLY A 890 -5.92 12.31 13.52
C GLY A 890 -4.40 12.43 13.46
N ALA A 891 -3.89 13.60 13.82
CA ALA A 891 -2.47 13.94 13.66
C ALA A 891 -2.05 14.99 14.70
N THR A 892 -2.54 14.83 15.94
CA THR A 892 -2.55 15.89 16.97
C THR A 892 -1.19 16.55 17.21
N ALA A 893 -0.10 15.75 17.23
CA ALA A 893 1.25 16.27 17.43
C ALA A 893 1.80 17.00 16.19
N LEU A 894 1.61 16.46 14.98
CA LEU A 894 2.02 17.08 13.70
C LEU A 894 1.35 18.45 13.51
N LEU A 895 0.09 18.58 13.91
CA LEU A 895 -0.65 19.84 13.77
C LEU A 895 -0.17 20.96 14.71
N GLY A 896 0.58 20.64 15.76
CA GLY A 896 1.28 21.63 16.59
C GLY A 896 2.53 22.23 15.92
N MET A 897 3.03 21.61 14.85
CA MET A 897 4.25 22.00 14.15
C MET A 897 3.97 22.82 12.89
N HIS A 898 4.93 23.64 12.48
CA HIS A 898 4.98 24.26 11.15
C HIS A 898 6.43 24.62 10.77
N GLU A 899 6.63 25.13 9.56
CA GLU A 899 7.94 25.54 9.01
C GLU A 899 8.80 26.43 9.94
N LYS A 900 8.18 27.14 10.90
CA LYS A 900 8.88 28.04 11.84
C LYS A 900 8.81 27.56 13.31
N SER A 901 8.36 26.32 13.55
CA SER A 901 8.35 25.70 14.89
C SER A 901 8.31 24.15 14.87
N GLY A 902 9.06 23.51 13.96
CA GLY A 902 9.29 22.05 14.03
C GLY A 902 9.31 21.30 12.70
N LEU A 903 8.93 21.93 11.58
CA LEU A 903 9.06 21.34 10.24
C LEU A 903 10.05 22.16 9.39
N SER A 904 10.63 21.53 8.36
CA SER A 904 11.23 22.20 7.22
C SER A 904 10.18 22.66 6.19
N THR A 905 10.60 23.44 5.20
CA THR A 905 9.79 23.79 4.01
C THR A 905 9.27 22.56 3.27
N GLN A 906 10.09 21.51 3.23
CA GLN A 906 9.81 20.23 2.57
C GLN A 906 8.69 19.46 3.30
N GLU A 907 8.85 19.21 4.60
CA GLU A 907 7.83 18.51 5.41
C GLU A 907 6.53 19.33 5.49
N GLN A 908 6.62 20.66 5.56
CA GLN A 908 5.47 21.56 5.49
C GLN A 908 4.72 21.44 4.14
N ALA A 909 5.42 21.20 3.03
CA ALA A 909 4.78 20.85 1.76
C ALA A 909 4.19 19.43 1.77
N GLY A 910 4.80 18.49 2.48
CA GLY A 910 4.27 17.15 2.72
C GLY A 910 2.92 17.17 3.44
N VAL A 911 2.81 17.95 4.53
CA VAL A 911 1.54 18.19 5.24
C VAL A 911 0.45 18.71 4.29
N HIS A 912 0.77 19.72 3.47
CA HIS A 912 -0.17 20.26 2.49
C HIS A 912 -0.54 19.25 1.39
N TYR A 913 0.40 18.39 0.97
CA TYR A 913 0.16 17.37 -0.05
C TYR A 913 -0.77 16.26 0.46
N LEU A 914 -0.52 15.70 1.65
CA LEU A 914 -1.42 14.71 2.27
C LEU A 914 -2.81 15.32 2.52
N GLN A 915 -2.88 16.57 2.99
CA GLN A 915 -4.15 17.29 3.16
C GLN A 915 -4.91 17.50 1.84
N ARG A 916 -4.21 17.62 0.70
CA ARG A 916 -4.85 17.76 -0.62
C ARG A 916 -5.52 16.46 -1.08
N LEU A 917 -5.05 15.31 -0.60
CA LEU A 917 -5.54 13.98 -0.98
C LEU A 917 -6.74 13.54 -0.16
N MET A 918 -6.77 13.84 1.15
CA MET A 918 -7.85 13.38 2.04
C MET A 918 -9.23 13.91 1.64
N GLY A 919 -10.23 13.03 1.70
CA GLY A 919 -11.62 13.43 1.53
C GLY A 919 -11.98 13.82 0.09
N TYR A 920 -12.97 14.70 -0.05
CA TYR A 920 -13.46 15.17 -1.35
C TYR A 920 -12.67 16.39 -1.83
N ARG A 921 -12.50 16.51 -3.15
CA ARG A 921 -11.93 17.71 -3.79
C ARG A 921 -12.74 18.11 -5.02
N LEU A 922 -13.83 18.84 -4.78
CA LEU A 922 -14.81 19.18 -5.82
C LEU A 922 -14.32 20.37 -6.67
N VAL A 923 -14.09 20.11 -7.95
CA VAL A 923 -13.72 21.08 -8.99
C VAL A 923 -14.92 21.27 -9.92
N ILE A 924 -15.23 22.51 -10.32
CA ILE A 924 -16.02 22.76 -11.54
C ILE A 924 -15.02 22.94 -12.67
N GLU A 925 -14.99 22.00 -13.60
CA GLU A 925 -14.03 22.03 -14.71
C GLU A 925 -14.55 22.87 -15.88
N GLN A 926 -15.88 22.99 -15.99
CA GLN A 926 -16.54 23.56 -17.17
C GLN A 926 -17.93 24.07 -16.81
N ALA A 927 -18.33 25.22 -17.36
CA ALA A 927 -19.70 25.74 -17.33
C ALA A 927 -20.12 26.18 -18.73
N SER A 928 -21.36 25.88 -19.12
CA SER A 928 -21.95 26.29 -20.40
C SER A 928 -23.31 26.93 -20.18
N HIS A 929 -23.50 28.12 -20.75
CA HIS A 929 -24.74 28.89 -20.67
C HIS A 929 -24.83 29.93 -21.79
N ALA A 930 -26.01 30.49 -22.05
CA ALA A 930 -26.14 31.62 -22.98
C ALA A 930 -25.38 32.85 -22.46
N SER A 931 -24.68 33.56 -23.35
CA SER A 931 -23.95 34.81 -23.01
C SER A 931 -24.89 35.99 -22.74
N VAL A 932 -26.07 35.98 -23.35
CA VAL A 932 -27.11 37.02 -23.25
C VAL A 932 -28.44 36.34 -22.94
N ILE A 933 -29.25 36.93 -22.05
CA ILE A 933 -30.59 36.40 -21.71
C ILE A 933 -31.62 37.53 -21.56
N LYS A 934 -32.84 37.27 -22.04
CA LYS A 934 -33.95 38.23 -21.94
C LYS A 934 -34.61 38.16 -20.56
N ARG A 935 -34.98 39.33 -20.02
CA ARG A 935 -35.81 39.46 -18.82
C ARG A 935 -37.17 38.78 -19.02
N GLY A 936 -37.64 38.10 -17.98
CA GLY A 936 -38.78 37.18 -18.03
C GLY A 936 -38.43 35.75 -18.50
N GLY A 937 -37.21 35.52 -18.99
CA GLY A 937 -36.74 34.20 -19.41
C GLY A 937 -36.17 33.33 -18.29
N SER A 938 -35.49 32.26 -18.68
CA SER A 938 -34.66 31.45 -17.79
C SER A 938 -33.38 31.05 -18.51
N LEU A 939 -32.24 31.28 -17.83
CA LEU A 939 -30.92 30.87 -18.28
C LEU A 939 -30.77 29.36 -18.05
N GLN A 940 -30.49 28.61 -19.12
CA GLN A 940 -30.01 27.24 -19.03
C GLN A 940 -28.53 27.26 -18.62
N LEU A 941 -28.17 26.42 -17.65
CA LEU A 941 -26.80 26.21 -17.21
C LEU A 941 -26.52 24.70 -17.14
N THR A 942 -25.45 24.27 -17.80
CA THR A 942 -24.86 22.93 -17.66
C THR A 942 -23.44 23.09 -17.12
N THR A 943 -23.09 22.33 -16.09
CA THR A 943 -21.75 22.37 -15.46
C THR A 943 -21.18 20.97 -15.35
N ALA A 944 -19.88 20.81 -15.64
CA ALA A 944 -19.15 19.57 -15.43
C ALA A 944 -18.27 19.69 -14.17
N TRP A 945 -18.46 18.76 -13.26
CA TRP A 945 -17.77 18.69 -11.98
C TRP A 945 -16.88 17.45 -11.93
N SER A 946 -15.82 17.48 -11.14
CA SER A 946 -15.05 16.27 -10.79
C SER A 946 -14.67 16.24 -9.32
N ASN A 947 -14.54 15.05 -8.75
CA ASN A 947 -14.02 14.84 -7.41
C ASN A 947 -12.57 14.33 -7.49
N LYS A 948 -11.60 15.22 -7.21
CA LYS A 948 -10.16 14.96 -7.32
C LYS A 948 -9.50 14.63 -5.96
N GLY A 949 -10.28 14.13 -5.01
CA GLY A 949 -9.82 13.70 -3.68
C GLY A 949 -10.06 12.20 -3.46
N ALA A 950 -9.55 11.64 -2.37
CA ALA A 950 -9.62 10.21 -2.09
C ALA A 950 -11.00 9.68 -1.67
N ALA A 951 -11.98 10.52 -1.31
CA ALA A 951 -13.30 10.08 -0.82
C ALA A 951 -14.49 10.94 -1.34
N PRO A 952 -15.72 10.41 -1.34
CA PRO A 952 -16.93 11.18 -1.65
C PRO A 952 -17.39 12.10 -0.49
N PHE A 953 -18.38 12.94 -0.74
CA PHE A 953 -18.99 13.84 0.26
C PHE A 953 -20.21 13.17 0.92
N TYR A 954 -20.14 12.73 2.18
CA TYR A 954 -21.16 11.82 2.76
C TYR A 954 -22.52 12.43 3.15
N TYR A 955 -22.67 13.76 3.13
CA TYR A 955 -23.89 14.46 3.55
C TYR A 955 -24.68 15.06 2.37
N PRO A 956 -26.02 15.13 2.42
CA PRO A 956 -26.85 15.53 1.27
C PRO A 956 -26.91 17.07 1.11
N TRP A 957 -25.77 17.74 1.00
CA TRP A 957 -25.70 19.20 0.93
C TRP A 957 -26.10 19.72 -0.47
N PRO A 958 -27.08 20.63 -0.59
CA PRO A 958 -27.58 21.10 -1.89
C PRO A 958 -26.57 21.96 -2.66
N VAL A 959 -26.28 21.56 -3.91
CA VAL A 959 -25.64 22.42 -4.92
C VAL A 959 -26.62 23.53 -5.32
N ARG A 960 -26.19 24.78 -5.28
CA ARG A 960 -26.97 25.95 -5.70
C ARG A 960 -26.25 26.81 -6.73
N PHE A 961 -27.05 27.44 -7.58
CA PHE A 961 -26.62 28.48 -8.52
C PHE A 961 -27.44 29.75 -8.33
N ALA A 962 -26.87 30.90 -8.63
CA ALA A 962 -27.55 32.20 -8.57
C ALA A 962 -26.89 33.20 -9.54
N LEU A 963 -27.56 34.32 -9.80
CA LEU A 963 -26.93 35.50 -10.40
C LEU A 963 -26.66 36.55 -9.32
N ALA A 964 -25.57 37.29 -9.45
CA ALA A 964 -25.30 38.50 -8.68
C ALA A 964 -25.32 39.74 -9.57
N ASP A 965 -25.85 40.84 -9.04
CA ASP A 965 -25.91 42.13 -9.72
C ASP A 965 -24.51 42.82 -9.79
N PRO A 966 -24.35 43.93 -10.53
CA PRO A 966 -23.09 44.69 -10.60
C PRO A 966 -22.51 45.17 -9.26
N SER A 967 -23.28 45.15 -8.17
CA SER A 967 -22.80 45.45 -6.81
C SER A 967 -22.38 44.20 -6.02
N GLY A 968 -22.36 43.04 -6.66
CA GLY A 968 -22.00 41.76 -6.07
C GLY A 968 -23.10 41.13 -5.19
N ARG A 969 -24.33 41.67 -5.20
CA ARG A 969 -25.43 41.16 -4.38
C ARG A 969 -26.22 40.10 -5.14
N LEU A 970 -26.66 39.03 -4.46
CA LEU A 970 -27.52 38.02 -5.07
C LEU A 970 -28.81 38.65 -5.61
N ALA A 971 -29.10 38.43 -6.89
CA ALA A 971 -30.26 38.96 -7.58
C ALA A 971 -31.52 38.20 -7.13
N ALA A 972 -32.52 38.94 -6.63
CA ALA A 972 -33.73 38.37 -6.07
C ALA A 972 -34.47 37.47 -7.08
N GLY A 973 -34.86 36.27 -6.64
CA GLY A 973 -35.56 35.28 -7.47
C GLY A 973 -34.69 34.47 -8.43
N THR A 974 -33.36 34.65 -8.43
CA THR A 974 -32.45 33.89 -9.32
C THR A 974 -31.84 32.64 -8.68
N THR A 975 -31.81 32.54 -7.35
CA THR A 975 -31.20 31.40 -6.64
C THR A 975 -32.01 30.12 -6.83
N VAL A 976 -31.36 29.06 -7.33
CA VAL A 976 -31.94 27.72 -7.51
C VAL A 976 -31.07 26.64 -6.90
N THR A 977 -31.70 25.51 -6.57
CA THR A 977 -31.01 24.27 -6.14
C THR A 977 -31.02 23.27 -7.29
N ALA A 978 -29.87 22.71 -7.63
CA ALA A 978 -29.75 21.72 -8.70
C ALA A 978 -30.29 20.35 -8.26
N ARG A 979 -30.79 19.55 -9.22
CA ARG A 979 -31.32 18.20 -8.96
C ARG A 979 -30.18 17.18 -9.01
N THR A 980 -29.31 17.19 -8.01
CA THR A 980 -28.16 16.29 -7.90
C THR A 980 -27.92 15.83 -6.46
N ASP A 981 -27.18 14.75 -6.28
CA ASP A 981 -26.85 14.14 -4.99
C ASP A 981 -25.33 13.95 -4.89
N ILE A 982 -24.64 14.90 -4.25
CA ILE A 982 -23.17 14.96 -4.20
C ILE A 982 -22.52 13.77 -3.47
N ARG A 983 -23.32 12.99 -2.73
CA ARG A 983 -22.89 11.73 -2.10
C ARG A 983 -22.53 10.66 -3.12
N LYS A 984 -22.96 10.82 -4.37
CA LYS A 984 -22.68 9.90 -5.49
C LYS A 984 -21.47 10.30 -6.32
N TRP A 985 -20.80 11.40 -6.00
CA TRP A 985 -19.65 11.91 -6.76
C TRP A 985 -18.37 11.23 -6.26
N MET A 986 -18.06 10.06 -6.80
CA MET A 986 -16.92 9.25 -6.39
C MET A 986 -15.58 9.89 -6.82
N PRO A 987 -14.46 9.60 -6.14
CA PRO A 987 -13.11 9.90 -6.62
C PRO A 987 -12.93 9.53 -8.09
N GLY A 988 -12.46 10.48 -8.91
CA GLY A 988 -12.24 10.29 -10.34
C GLY A 988 -13.48 10.46 -11.23
N ASP A 989 -14.70 10.45 -10.68
CA ASP A 989 -15.92 10.68 -11.47
C ASP A 989 -15.93 12.08 -12.10
N ARG A 990 -16.49 12.16 -13.31
CA ARG A 990 -16.95 13.42 -13.92
C ARG A 990 -18.47 13.48 -13.95
N GLN A 991 -19.05 14.49 -13.31
CA GLN A 991 -20.47 14.58 -13.00
C GLN A 991 -21.08 15.82 -13.67
N THR A 992 -22.10 15.62 -14.51
CA THR A 992 -22.83 16.72 -15.18
C THR A 992 -24.00 17.18 -14.32
N VAL A 993 -24.06 18.49 -14.06
CA VAL A 993 -25.11 19.12 -13.24
C VAL A 993 -25.77 20.23 -14.04
N GLU A 994 -27.09 20.11 -14.21
CA GLU A 994 -27.93 21.07 -14.93
C GLU A 994 -28.79 21.91 -13.98
N ALA A 995 -29.06 23.16 -14.38
CA ALA A 995 -29.97 24.06 -13.68
C ALA A 995 -30.67 25.03 -14.64
N ARG A 996 -31.97 25.27 -14.39
CA ARG A 996 -32.69 26.45 -14.90
C ARG A 996 -32.61 27.57 -13.87
N ILE A 997 -31.96 28.66 -14.21
CA ILE A 997 -31.90 29.88 -13.39
C ILE A 997 -32.99 30.85 -13.90
N PRO A 998 -33.98 31.26 -13.09
CA PRO A 998 -34.97 32.25 -13.51
C PRO A 998 -34.34 33.63 -13.71
N VAL A 999 -34.85 34.39 -14.68
CA VAL A 999 -34.43 35.77 -14.94
C VAL A 999 -35.66 36.68 -14.81
N PRO A 1000 -36.06 37.10 -13.58
CA PRO A 1000 -37.29 37.86 -13.37
C PRO A 1000 -37.38 39.14 -14.22
N ALA A 1001 -38.58 39.46 -14.71
CA ALA A 1001 -38.84 40.64 -15.53
C ALA A 1001 -38.44 41.98 -14.86
N ALA A 1002 -38.43 42.00 -13.53
CA ALA A 1002 -38.07 43.15 -12.68
C ALA A 1002 -36.56 43.33 -12.46
N LEU A 1003 -35.69 42.45 -12.97
CA LEU A 1003 -34.25 42.72 -13.00
C LEU A 1003 -33.94 43.91 -13.90
N LYS A 1004 -32.81 44.59 -13.65
CA LYS A 1004 -32.31 45.64 -14.53
C LYS A 1004 -31.51 45.01 -15.69
N PRO A 1005 -31.47 45.63 -16.88
CA PRO A 1005 -30.50 45.26 -17.90
C PRO A 1005 -29.05 45.48 -17.43
N GLY A 1006 -28.11 44.78 -18.06
CA GLY A 1006 -26.67 44.86 -17.81
C GLY A 1006 -26.04 43.53 -17.41
N ALA A 1007 -24.75 43.56 -17.07
CA ALA A 1007 -23.95 42.39 -16.74
C ALA A 1007 -24.20 41.86 -15.32
N TYR A 1008 -24.47 40.57 -15.19
CA TYR A 1008 -24.63 39.86 -13.92
C TYR A 1008 -23.61 38.72 -13.81
N THR A 1009 -23.06 38.48 -12.63
CA THR A 1009 -22.11 37.36 -12.40
C THR A 1009 -22.88 36.08 -12.05
N LEU A 1010 -22.63 35.00 -12.79
CA LEU A 1010 -23.08 33.65 -12.46
C LEU A 1010 -22.26 33.10 -11.28
N LEU A 1011 -22.94 32.57 -10.26
CA LEU A 1011 -22.35 32.04 -9.05
C LEU A 1011 -22.75 30.57 -8.82
N ALA A 1012 -21.84 29.79 -8.24
CA ALA A 1012 -22.07 28.42 -7.76
C ALA A 1012 -21.70 28.27 -6.27
N ALA A 1013 -22.39 27.39 -5.56
CA ALA A 1013 -22.12 27.05 -4.16
C ALA A 1013 -22.58 25.63 -3.83
N ILE A 1014 -21.98 25.02 -2.80
CA ILE A 1014 -22.59 23.90 -2.07
C ILE A 1014 -23.00 24.45 -0.71
N VAL A 1015 -24.29 24.36 -0.41
CA VAL A 1015 -24.90 24.99 0.76
C VAL A 1015 -24.99 24.02 1.91
N ASP A 1016 -24.50 24.46 3.06
CA ASP A 1016 -24.71 23.85 4.35
C ASP A 1016 -26.20 23.98 4.73
N PRO A 1017 -26.95 22.88 4.89
CA PRO A 1017 -28.37 22.93 5.23
C PRO A 1017 -28.59 23.47 6.65
N ASP A 1018 -27.61 23.32 7.54
CA ASP A 1018 -27.71 23.72 8.95
C ASP A 1018 -27.71 25.24 9.11
N THR A 1019 -26.94 25.94 8.27
CA THR A 1019 -26.80 27.40 8.30
C THR A 1019 -27.52 28.11 7.14
N GLY A 1020 -27.95 27.37 6.12
CA GLY A 1020 -28.57 27.88 4.89
C GLY A 1020 -27.62 28.64 3.95
N LYS A 1021 -26.32 28.66 4.25
CA LYS A 1021 -25.26 29.41 3.56
C LYS A 1021 -24.31 28.48 2.80
N PRO A 1022 -23.55 28.96 1.79
CA PRO A 1022 -22.45 28.18 1.23
C PRO A 1022 -21.45 27.75 2.32
N GLY A 1023 -21.15 26.46 2.38
CA GLY A 1023 -20.29 25.88 3.44
C GLY A 1023 -19.05 25.13 2.91
N VAL A 1024 -18.95 24.90 1.60
CA VAL A 1024 -17.79 24.25 0.97
C VAL A 1024 -17.06 25.26 0.10
N ARG A 1025 -15.73 25.35 0.29
CA ARG A 1025 -14.83 26.00 -0.66
C ARG A 1025 -14.55 25.04 -1.81
N LEU A 1026 -14.99 25.40 -3.02
CA LEU A 1026 -14.73 24.63 -4.22
C LEU A 1026 -13.25 24.78 -4.61
N SER A 1027 -12.73 23.80 -5.33
CA SER A 1027 -11.31 23.77 -5.75
C SER A 1027 -11.03 24.62 -6.98
N ILE A 1028 -11.59 25.84 -7.00
CA ILE A 1028 -11.52 26.81 -8.09
C ILE A 1028 -11.33 28.23 -7.53
N GLU A 1029 -10.74 29.11 -8.34
CA GLU A 1029 -10.65 30.55 -8.05
C GLU A 1029 -12.03 31.23 -8.07
N GLY A 1030 -12.07 32.55 -7.83
CA GLY A 1030 -13.30 33.33 -7.90
C GLY A 1030 -14.21 33.22 -6.66
N ALA A 1031 -13.80 32.47 -5.63
CA ALA A 1031 -14.45 32.44 -4.32
C ALA A 1031 -14.71 33.85 -3.74
N ARG A 1032 -15.76 33.96 -2.94
CA ARG A 1032 -16.18 35.15 -2.20
C ARG A 1032 -16.09 34.88 -0.69
N ASP A 1033 -16.12 35.95 0.10
CA ASP A 1033 -16.15 35.88 1.57
C ASP A 1033 -17.39 35.12 2.10
N ASP A 1034 -18.47 35.06 1.31
CA ASP A 1034 -19.68 34.29 1.58
C ASP A 1034 -19.70 32.89 0.92
N LEU A 1035 -18.53 32.39 0.50
CA LEU A 1035 -18.27 31.10 -0.14
C LEU A 1035 -19.12 30.78 -1.41
N TRP A 1036 -19.77 31.77 -2.00
CA TRP A 1036 -20.18 31.69 -3.40
C TRP A 1036 -18.95 31.81 -4.31
N HIS A 1037 -18.86 30.96 -5.34
CA HIS A 1037 -17.76 30.96 -6.29
C HIS A 1037 -18.24 31.60 -7.59
N ARG A 1038 -17.52 32.63 -8.07
CA ARG A 1038 -17.78 33.26 -9.35
C ARG A 1038 -17.42 32.28 -10.46
N LEU A 1039 -18.35 32.06 -11.38
CA LEU A 1039 -18.07 31.37 -12.65
C LEU A 1039 -17.81 32.45 -13.70
N ASP A 1040 -18.86 32.92 -14.38
CA ASP A 1040 -18.74 33.78 -15.55
C ASP A 1040 -19.78 34.92 -15.54
N THR A 1041 -19.84 35.72 -16.61
CA THR A 1041 -20.75 36.86 -16.75
C THR A 1041 -21.87 36.58 -17.77
N VAL A 1042 -23.08 37.01 -17.44
CA VAL A 1042 -24.30 36.90 -18.25
C VAL A 1042 -24.88 38.30 -18.45
N GLU A 1043 -25.13 38.69 -19.70
CA GLU A 1043 -25.74 39.98 -20.02
C GLU A 1043 -27.27 39.87 -20.04
N ILE A 1044 -27.96 40.67 -19.21
CA ILE A 1044 -29.43 40.70 -19.10
C ILE A 1044 -30.00 41.84 -19.95
N ARG A 1045 -31.04 41.57 -20.74
CA ARG A 1045 -31.71 42.55 -21.62
C ARG A 1045 -33.22 42.62 -21.41
#